data_AF-A0A2V7RA85-F1
#
_entry.id   AF-A0A2V7RA85-F1
#
_cell.length_a   1.000
_cell.length_b   1.000
_cell.length_c   1.000
_cell.angle_alpha   90.00
_cell.angle_beta   90.00
_cell.angle_gamma   90.00
#
_symmetry.space_group_name_H-M   'P 1'
#
loop_
_entity.id
_entity.type
_entity.pdbx_description
1 polymer ?
#
loop_
_entity_poly.entity_id
_entity_poly.type
_entity_poly.pdbx_seq_one_letter_code
_entity_poly.pdbx_strand_id
1 'polypeptide(L)'
;MNTIARVTLLLGALGVLASTAPAQTFGRNAVQYKTFHFKILKTQHFDVYFYDEEADAAAQAARMAERWYTRISTVLRHQLSGRQPLILYADHPAYNQTNIAQVEGSEGVTESLKRRILLPLGASPFETDHVIGHELTHAFQYDITGVARGNMAAAFNRVPLWFIEGMAEYVSLGNVDPNTTMWMRDAVRTGRLPKFRDLENPRYFPYRWGQSFWAYLGGTYGDDIVGALLRSAGRSGNVQAALEQMTHRPADSLIADWHRALTDAARPIAVATGTPLPTDRAQRDQARLTPVTTAGARSLVSPGKEQHYNLAPALSPDGSRVVYFSDAGLFSIDMYLANAENGHTIRKLVSSTRDPHLESMQFINSAGAWSTDGRFAFGAIVTGRPALRIVKGDDGDLIKEIKFPSLGEIFNPTWSPDGKQIAFSAQVGGVTDLFVYELDSGELRRLTNDAYADLEPAWSPDGSLIAFVTDRFTTSLDDLSYGDYQLAVIDARGGGQIRQLPHLPKAKHINPQWSPDGKSLYFLGDPGGVTNVFRLSLDGGAIAQVTNVFTGVSGITSLSPALSVAQKAPRAVFAVYSDGGYAIQAIDDIRALEGGPIVQLPATAAALPPLDRAQIGTSIAAVIKDPEPVPPAATVALNSAVKEYHPKLSLDFIAQPSLAVAADRFGTYIGGGATLYWSDMLGDHNLVTMAQFQGRISDFAAATAYLNRKSRLNWAVGAQQIPYIFYGYAAYQDPNGVIVEEIERFKQTNRGLNGVMAYPFNRSDRVEISGGLQQISYDDEIQKHGFNQNGSVAFDSTIHNPVPPAVTLEATSFSLVHDNSFYGATSPILGDRWRLEADPTFGGLQFFTAYADYRKYVMPVRPFTFAVRALHIGRYGRDAEDIRIYPMFIGYSSLVRGYDRGSFQLSECVNPTPTSPCPVFDQLWGSKILVANAELRFPPFGLLGVGGGYYGVLPIEAGIFYDAGVAWSASEGAQLFGTGPRKLVRSTGVSLRMNLLGYAIGQMDIVHPFDRPDKNWLVRFSLTEGF
;
A
#
# COMPACT_ATOMS: atom_id res chain seq x y z
N MET A 1 1.10 -8.35 7.65
CA MET A 1 1.75 -7.39 6.72
C MET A 1 2.94 -6.66 7.34
N ASN A 2 2.96 -6.25 8.63
CA ASN A 2 4.15 -5.62 9.25
C ASN A 2 5.38 -6.54 9.46
N THR A 3 5.23 -7.86 9.28
CA THR A 3 6.37 -8.78 9.19
C THR A 3 7.11 -8.66 7.85
N ILE A 4 6.41 -8.22 6.79
CA ILE A 4 6.95 -8.08 5.43
C ILE A 4 8.01 -6.96 5.44
N ALA A 5 7.66 -5.76 5.91
CA ALA A 5 8.63 -4.66 6.05
C ALA A 5 9.86 -5.04 6.90
N ARG A 6 9.69 -5.88 7.91
CA ARG A 6 10.77 -6.34 8.80
C ARG A 6 11.71 -7.35 8.14
N VAL A 7 11.18 -8.28 7.34
CA VAL A 7 11.98 -9.26 6.57
C VAL A 7 12.66 -8.57 5.39
N THR A 8 11.99 -7.64 4.72
CA THR A 8 12.57 -6.83 3.65
C THR A 8 13.66 -5.86 4.16
N LEU A 9 13.54 -5.31 5.37
CA LEU A 9 14.62 -4.54 6.02
C LEU A 9 15.77 -5.43 6.52
N LEU A 10 15.47 -6.65 7.01
CA LEU A 10 16.46 -7.67 7.36
C LEU A 10 17.30 -8.04 6.14
N LEU A 11 16.64 -8.32 5.01
CA LEU A 11 17.24 -8.70 3.74
C LEU A 11 17.83 -7.51 2.98
N GLY A 12 17.30 -6.31 3.16
CA GLY A 12 17.85 -5.07 2.62
C GLY A 12 19.13 -4.68 3.33
N ALA A 13 19.18 -4.77 4.66
CA ALA A 13 20.41 -4.55 5.43
C ALA A 13 21.43 -5.68 5.20
N LEU A 14 21.00 -6.94 5.11
CA LEU A 14 21.85 -8.07 4.67
C LEU A 14 22.28 -7.94 3.21
N GLY A 15 21.47 -7.32 2.36
CA GLY A 15 21.77 -7.05 0.94
C GLY A 15 22.78 -5.92 0.76
N VAL A 16 22.78 -4.92 1.65
CA VAL A 16 23.89 -3.96 1.77
C VAL A 16 25.17 -4.69 2.14
N LEU A 17 25.11 -5.72 2.97
CA LEU A 17 26.29 -6.48 3.43
C LEU A 17 26.76 -7.52 2.39
N ALA A 18 25.85 -8.10 1.60
CA ALA A 18 26.18 -9.05 0.54
C ALA A 18 26.52 -8.34 -0.80
N SER A 19 27.59 -7.55 -0.83
CA SER A 19 28.04 -6.78 -2.01
C SER A 19 28.53 -7.60 -3.22
N THR A 20 28.11 -8.87 -3.37
CA THR A 20 28.45 -9.71 -4.54
C THR A 20 27.32 -10.63 -5.02
N ALA A 21 26.12 -10.54 -4.45
CA ALA A 21 24.97 -11.32 -4.92
C ALA A 21 24.03 -10.42 -5.74
N PRO A 22 23.74 -10.74 -7.02
CA PRO A 22 22.70 -10.06 -7.78
C PRO A 22 21.31 -10.43 -7.24
N ALA A 23 20.97 -9.92 -6.05
CA ALA A 23 19.62 -9.99 -5.52
C ALA A 23 18.71 -9.12 -6.40
N GLN A 24 17.68 -9.72 -6.97
CA GLN A 24 16.68 -9.01 -7.77
C GLN A 24 15.73 -8.26 -6.84
N THR A 25 16.14 -7.09 -6.35
CA THR A 25 15.19 -6.17 -5.72
C THR A 25 14.28 -5.62 -6.80
N PHE A 26 13.04 -6.10 -6.77
CA PHE A 26 11.91 -5.48 -7.42
C PHE A 26 11.28 -4.45 -6.50
N GLY A 27 10.63 -3.47 -7.09
CA GLY A 27 9.84 -2.49 -6.35
C GLY A 27 10.15 -1.07 -6.78
N ARG A 28 9.08 -0.27 -6.77
CA ARG A 28 9.15 1.17 -6.99
C ARG A 28 9.89 1.86 -5.85
N ASN A 29 10.54 2.97 -6.17
CA ASN A 29 11.26 3.78 -5.21
C ASN A 29 10.28 4.50 -4.27
N ALA A 30 10.57 4.48 -2.98
CA ALA A 30 10.13 5.53 -2.06
C ALA A 30 11.03 6.76 -2.28
N VAL A 31 10.45 7.91 -2.59
CA VAL A 31 11.20 9.10 -3.00
C VAL A 31 10.95 10.24 -2.02
N GLN A 32 12.02 10.86 -1.55
CA GLN A 32 11.97 12.10 -0.77
C GLN A 32 12.27 13.27 -1.69
N TYR A 33 11.28 14.12 -1.92
CA TYR A 33 11.39 15.33 -2.74
C TYR A 33 11.66 16.58 -1.89
N LYS A 34 11.19 16.59 -0.64
CA LYS A 34 11.45 17.63 0.36
C LYS A 34 12.38 17.11 1.46
N THR A 35 13.09 18.02 2.13
CA THR A 35 13.79 17.73 3.39
C THR A 35 13.02 18.41 4.50
N PHE A 36 12.61 17.63 5.50
CA PHE A 36 11.79 18.12 6.61
C PHE A 36 12.68 18.50 7.80
N HIS A 37 12.48 19.70 8.32
CA HIS A 37 13.19 20.21 9.50
C HIS A 37 12.29 20.11 10.72
N PHE A 38 12.13 18.89 11.23
CA PHE A 38 11.25 18.62 12.35
C PHE A 38 11.70 19.32 13.64
N LYS A 39 10.71 19.80 14.38
CA LYS A 39 10.75 20.34 15.73
C LYS A 39 9.80 19.53 16.60
N ILE A 40 9.97 19.60 17.91
CA ILE A 40 9.16 18.88 18.88
C ILE A 40 8.44 19.88 19.77
N LEU A 41 7.11 19.89 19.71
CA LEU A 41 6.23 20.54 20.66
C LEU A 41 5.86 19.52 21.75
N LYS A 42 6.20 19.83 23.01
CA LYS A 42 5.94 18.94 24.15
C LYS A 42 4.66 19.34 24.87
N THR A 43 3.73 18.40 25.01
CA THR A 43 2.52 18.56 25.81
C THR A 43 2.59 17.68 27.08
N GLN A 44 1.46 17.42 27.75
CA GLN A 44 1.43 16.56 28.92
C GLN A 44 1.67 15.09 28.53
N HIS A 45 0.95 14.62 27.51
CA HIS A 45 0.94 13.22 27.08
C HIS A 45 1.61 12.98 25.72
N PHE A 46 2.03 14.03 25.01
CA PHE A 46 2.60 13.90 23.67
C PHE A 46 3.95 14.60 23.49
N ASP A 47 4.76 14.01 22.61
CA ASP A 47 5.85 14.70 21.91
C ASP A 47 5.39 14.84 20.44
N VAL A 48 5.00 16.05 20.04
CA VAL A 48 4.44 16.35 18.72
C VAL A 48 5.54 16.83 17.78
N TYR A 49 5.78 16.09 16.70
CA TYR A 49 6.78 16.35 15.67
C TYR A 49 6.12 17.06 14.49
N PHE A 50 6.63 18.24 14.14
CA PHE A 50 6.12 19.10 13.05
C PHE A 50 7.27 19.97 12.49
N TYR A 51 7.08 20.67 11.37
CA TYR A 51 8.01 21.65 10.80
C TYR A 51 7.32 23.01 10.61
N ASP A 52 8.07 24.03 10.18
CA ASP A 52 7.61 25.43 10.23
C ASP A 52 6.38 25.74 9.36
N GLU A 53 6.10 24.92 8.34
CA GLU A 53 5.00 25.15 7.39
C GLU A 53 3.63 25.00 8.07
N GLU A 54 3.50 24.05 9.00
CA GLU A 54 2.25 23.65 9.65
C GLU A 54 2.20 23.98 11.15
N ALA A 55 3.08 24.87 11.65
CA ALA A 55 3.21 25.15 13.08
C ALA A 55 1.89 25.48 13.79
N ASP A 56 1.03 26.31 13.17
CA ASP A 56 -0.26 26.69 13.74
C ASP A 56 -1.24 25.50 13.77
N ALA A 57 -1.31 24.72 12.69
CA ALA A 57 -2.13 23.52 12.63
C ALA A 57 -1.62 22.43 13.58
N ALA A 58 -0.30 22.31 13.79
CA ALA A 58 0.31 21.40 14.75
C ALA A 58 -0.06 21.76 16.20
N ALA A 59 -0.16 23.04 16.54
CA ALA A 59 -0.63 23.46 17.86
C ALA A 59 -2.11 23.07 18.08
N GLN A 60 -2.95 23.21 17.06
CA GLN A 60 -4.35 22.76 17.14
C GLN A 60 -4.45 21.22 17.25
N ALA A 61 -3.70 20.49 16.42
CA ALA A 61 -3.63 19.02 16.47
C ALA A 61 -3.13 18.51 17.84
N ALA A 62 -2.18 19.21 18.47
CA ALA A 62 -1.72 18.89 19.82
C ALA A 62 -2.84 19.05 20.86
N ARG A 63 -3.70 20.08 20.74
CA ARG A 63 -4.89 20.25 21.60
C ARG A 63 -5.92 19.14 21.35
N MET A 64 -6.17 18.79 20.08
CA MET A 64 -7.04 17.68 19.69
C MET A 64 -6.55 16.36 20.32
N ALA A 65 -5.25 16.08 20.25
CA ALA A 65 -4.65 14.87 20.81
C ALA A 65 -4.78 14.77 22.34
N GLU A 66 -4.56 15.86 23.07
CA GLU A 66 -4.76 15.91 24.53
C GLU A 66 -6.22 15.70 24.93
N ARG A 67 -7.16 16.28 24.18
CA ARG A 67 -8.60 16.02 24.39
C ARG A 67 -8.93 14.56 24.14
N TRP A 68 -8.49 14.00 23.01
CA TRP A 68 -8.70 12.59 22.69
C TRP A 68 -8.07 11.64 23.70
N TYR A 69 -6.90 11.99 24.25
CA TYR A 69 -6.30 11.23 25.34
C TYR A 69 -7.24 11.13 26.54
N THR A 70 -7.81 12.25 26.98
CA THR A 70 -8.77 12.23 28.11
C THR A 70 -10.02 11.43 27.80
N ARG A 71 -10.57 11.56 26.58
CA ARG A 71 -11.73 10.79 26.13
C ARG A 71 -11.46 9.28 26.14
N ILE A 72 -10.40 8.84 25.46
CA ILE A 72 -10.07 7.42 25.28
C ILE A 72 -9.62 6.79 26.60
N SER A 73 -8.83 7.50 27.42
CA SER A 73 -8.41 7.01 28.74
C SER A 73 -9.60 6.76 29.67
N THR A 74 -10.64 7.59 29.58
CA THR A 74 -11.91 7.39 30.30
C THR A 74 -12.67 6.19 29.77
N VAL A 75 -12.89 6.11 28.45
CA VAL A 75 -13.63 5.02 27.79
C VAL A 75 -12.98 3.66 28.03
N LEU A 76 -11.65 3.58 27.93
CA LEU A 76 -10.91 2.32 28.09
C LEU A 76 -10.51 2.03 29.53
N ARG A 77 -10.67 2.99 30.44
CA ARG A 77 -10.18 2.96 31.84
C ARG A 77 -8.71 2.57 31.91
N HIS A 78 -7.89 3.24 31.09
CA HIS A 78 -6.48 2.96 30.93
C HIS A 78 -5.70 4.26 30.75
N GLN A 79 -4.47 4.33 31.26
CA GLN A 79 -3.56 5.45 31.00
C GLN A 79 -2.36 4.93 30.21
N LEU A 80 -1.91 5.69 29.22
CA LEU A 80 -0.78 5.27 28.39
C LEU A 80 0.51 5.24 29.19
N SER A 81 1.32 4.22 28.93
CA SER A 81 2.69 4.15 29.45
C SER A 81 3.58 5.19 28.77
N GLY A 82 3.76 6.36 29.38
CA GLY A 82 4.63 7.43 28.90
C GLY A 82 4.03 8.29 27.79
N ARG A 83 4.78 9.31 27.34
CA ARG A 83 4.33 10.20 26.26
C ARG A 83 4.33 9.50 24.90
N GLN A 84 3.32 9.79 24.08
CA GLN A 84 3.24 9.25 22.73
C GLN A 84 3.88 10.20 21.70
N PRO A 85 4.67 9.68 20.75
CA PRO A 85 5.07 10.44 19.57
C PRO A 85 3.88 10.65 18.63
N LEU A 86 3.59 11.90 18.30
CA LEU A 86 2.63 12.30 17.26
C LEU A 86 3.38 13.02 16.14
N ILE A 87 3.41 12.48 14.92
CA ILE A 87 4.21 12.98 13.81
C ILE A 87 3.26 13.50 12.73
N LEU A 88 3.30 14.80 12.51
CA LEU A 88 2.39 15.51 11.62
C LEU A 88 3.10 15.85 10.31
N TYR A 89 2.34 15.80 9.22
CA TYR A 89 2.75 16.27 7.91
C TYR A 89 1.72 17.27 7.41
N ALA A 90 2.17 18.33 6.73
CA ALA A 90 1.27 19.39 6.26
C ALA A 90 0.20 18.90 5.26
N ASP A 91 0.47 17.82 4.53
CA ASP A 91 -0.39 17.26 3.48
C ASP A 91 -0.05 15.78 3.16
N HIS A 92 -0.91 15.08 2.42
CA HIS A 92 -0.68 13.68 2.00
C HIS A 92 0.58 13.48 1.15
N PRO A 93 0.92 14.37 0.19
CA PRO A 93 2.19 14.28 -0.55
C PRO A 93 3.44 14.30 0.34
N ALA A 94 3.46 15.09 1.41
CA ALA A 94 4.54 15.11 2.40
C ALA A 94 4.53 13.81 3.22
N TYR A 95 3.35 13.35 3.65
CA TYR A 95 3.18 12.10 4.40
C TYR A 95 3.69 10.87 3.62
N ASN A 96 3.42 10.79 2.32
CA ASN A 96 3.91 9.70 1.45
C ASN A 96 5.45 9.63 1.33
N GLN A 97 6.17 10.65 1.79
CA GLN A 97 7.65 10.70 1.81
C GLN A 97 8.24 10.23 3.15
N THR A 98 7.39 9.81 4.10
CA THR A 98 7.83 9.30 5.41
C THR A 98 8.74 8.08 5.28
N ASN A 99 9.73 8.03 6.17
CA ASN A 99 10.65 6.91 6.30
C ASN A 99 10.16 5.84 7.29
N ILE A 100 9.08 6.12 8.04
CA ILE A 100 8.68 5.30 9.19
C ILE A 100 7.89 4.06 8.77
N ALA A 101 6.95 4.21 7.86
CA ALA A 101 6.07 3.16 7.37
C ALA A 101 5.71 3.39 5.91
N GLN A 102 5.22 2.36 5.22
CA GLN A 102 4.60 2.54 3.91
C GLN A 102 3.15 2.98 4.13
N VAL A 103 2.79 4.16 3.64
CA VAL A 103 1.54 4.84 4.01
C VAL A 103 0.63 5.17 2.82
N GLU A 104 0.89 4.59 1.66
CA GLU A 104 0.16 4.89 0.43
C GLU A 104 -1.35 4.58 0.59
N GLY A 105 -2.17 5.61 0.45
CA GLY A 105 -3.63 5.51 0.54
C GLY A 105 -4.21 5.41 1.96
N SER A 106 -3.41 5.67 3.00
CA SER A 106 -3.87 5.75 4.40
C SER A 106 -4.05 7.21 4.83
N GLU A 107 -5.07 7.47 5.63
CA GLU A 107 -5.33 8.79 6.26
C GLU A 107 -4.49 8.98 7.55
N GLY A 108 -3.97 7.89 8.11
CA GLY A 108 -3.11 7.86 9.31
C GLY A 108 -2.61 6.44 9.60
N VAL A 109 -1.55 6.30 10.39
CA VAL A 109 -1.03 5.02 10.87
C VAL A 109 -0.48 5.14 12.28
N THR A 110 -0.70 4.11 13.09
CA THR A 110 -0.02 3.90 14.37
C THR A 110 0.94 2.72 14.29
N GLU A 111 2.23 3.01 14.39
CA GLU A 111 3.30 2.03 14.29
C GLU A 111 3.56 1.36 15.65
N SER A 112 3.38 0.04 15.73
CA SER A 112 3.39 -0.74 16.98
C SER A 112 4.68 -0.72 17.83
N LEU A 113 5.88 -0.65 17.23
CA LEU A 113 7.17 -0.82 17.92
C LEU A 113 7.47 0.37 18.83
N LYS A 114 7.47 1.57 18.24
CA LYS A 114 7.69 2.82 19.00
C LYS A 114 6.39 3.50 19.42
N ARG A 115 5.23 2.92 19.05
CA ARG A 115 3.88 3.51 19.22
C ARG A 115 3.80 4.92 18.66
N ARG A 116 4.40 5.11 17.48
CA ARG A 116 4.39 6.38 16.76
C ARG A 116 3.05 6.53 16.07
N ILE A 117 2.37 7.63 16.31
CA ILE A 117 1.18 8.03 15.56
C ILE A 117 1.66 8.96 14.45
N LEU A 118 1.28 8.68 13.21
CA LEU A 118 1.65 9.48 12.04
C LEU A 118 0.39 9.80 11.24
N LEU A 119 0.22 11.07 10.85
CA LEU A 119 -0.82 11.44 9.91
C LEU A 119 -0.46 12.71 9.12
N PRO A 120 -0.95 12.84 7.87
CA PRO A 120 -1.12 14.13 7.21
C PRO A 120 -2.27 14.91 7.87
N LEU A 121 -2.19 16.23 7.83
CA LEU A 121 -3.33 17.07 8.14
C LEU A 121 -4.40 16.89 7.05
N GLY A 122 -5.66 16.68 7.49
CA GLY A 122 -6.80 16.41 6.62
C GLY A 122 -7.22 17.62 5.79
N ALA A 123 -8.18 17.45 4.88
CA ALA A 123 -8.71 18.58 4.12
C ALA A 123 -9.51 19.55 5.02
N SER A 124 -9.94 19.07 6.20
CA SER A 124 -10.63 19.85 7.23
C SER A 124 -10.09 19.60 8.65
N PRO A 125 -10.39 20.52 9.59
CA PRO A 125 -10.14 20.29 11.02
C PRO A 125 -10.86 19.04 11.57
N PHE A 126 -12.08 18.75 11.10
CA PHE A 126 -12.84 17.56 11.50
C PHE A 126 -12.14 16.26 11.11
N GLU A 127 -11.67 16.14 9.86
CA GLU A 127 -10.94 14.94 9.41
C GLU A 127 -9.67 14.75 10.23
N THR A 128 -8.93 15.83 10.50
CA THR A 128 -7.73 15.79 11.35
C THR A 128 -8.06 15.30 12.77
N ASP A 129 -9.11 15.84 13.40
CA ASP A 129 -9.53 15.43 14.75
C ASP A 129 -9.98 13.96 14.80
N HIS A 130 -10.76 13.52 13.81
CA HIS A 130 -11.21 12.13 13.70
C HIS A 130 -10.03 11.16 13.56
N VAL A 131 -9.10 11.43 12.63
CA VAL A 131 -7.92 10.58 12.40
C VAL A 131 -7.05 10.52 13.66
N ILE A 132 -6.85 11.63 14.36
CA ILE A 132 -6.12 11.63 15.65
C ILE A 132 -6.82 10.72 16.66
N GLY A 133 -8.15 10.79 16.80
CA GLY A 133 -8.90 9.92 17.69
C GLY A 133 -8.81 8.43 17.32
N HIS A 134 -8.89 8.13 16.02
CA HIS A 134 -8.76 6.78 15.47
C HIS A 134 -7.37 6.19 15.77
N GLU A 135 -6.31 6.91 15.38
CA GLU A 135 -4.93 6.44 15.55
C GLU A 135 -4.50 6.39 17.02
N LEU A 136 -4.93 7.35 17.84
CA LEU A 136 -4.67 7.30 19.27
C LEU A 136 -5.32 6.06 19.90
N THR A 137 -6.49 5.63 19.42
CA THR A 137 -7.11 4.38 19.88
C THR A 137 -6.20 3.17 19.65
N HIS A 138 -5.51 3.09 18.50
CA HIS A 138 -4.52 2.05 18.26
C HIS A 138 -3.34 2.10 19.23
N ALA A 139 -2.86 3.29 19.60
CA ALA A 139 -1.79 3.43 20.60
C ALA A 139 -2.22 2.87 21.97
N PHE A 140 -3.47 3.10 22.38
CA PHE A 140 -4.05 2.46 23.57
C PHE A 140 -4.18 0.95 23.42
N GLN A 141 -4.64 0.46 22.28
CA GLN A 141 -4.76 -0.98 22.04
C GLN A 141 -3.38 -1.67 22.13
N TYR A 142 -2.32 -1.07 21.58
CA TYR A 142 -0.95 -1.59 21.71
C TYR A 142 -0.43 -1.59 23.15
N ASP A 143 -0.72 -0.54 23.93
CA ASP A 143 -0.31 -0.47 25.34
C ASP A 143 -1.04 -1.49 26.21
N ILE A 144 -2.37 -1.62 26.04
CA ILE A 144 -3.22 -2.56 26.80
C ILE A 144 -2.86 -4.01 26.51
N THR A 145 -2.56 -4.34 25.25
CA THR A 145 -2.21 -5.71 24.83
C THR A 145 -0.74 -6.07 25.07
N GLY A 146 0.10 -5.11 25.46
CA GLY A 146 1.50 -5.34 25.83
C GLY A 146 2.47 -5.55 24.66
N VAL A 147 2.06 -5.24 23.42
CA VAL A 147 2.87 -5.40 22.20
C VAL A 147 4.20 -4.63 22.26
N ALA A 148 4.22 -3.49 22.96
CA ALA A 148 5.40 -2.64 23.11
C ALA A 148 6.43 -3.13 24.16
N ARG A 149 6.19 -4.24 24.88
CA ARG A 149 7.04 -4.73 26.00
C ARG A 149 7.81 -6.02 25.71
N GLY A 150 8.14 -6.30 24.45
CA GLY A 150 9.11 -7.36 24.09
C GLY A 150 8.53 -8.77 23.85
N ASN A 151 7.23 -9.00 24.09
CA ASN A 151 6.53 -10.17 23.57
C ASN A 151 6.04 -9.86 22.15
N MET A 152 6.97 -9.98 21.19
CA MET A 152 6.76 -9.64 19.78
C MET A 152 5.50 -10.30 19.20
N ALA A 153 4.59 -9.45 18.70
CA ALA A 153 3.60 -9.71 17.65
C ALA A 153 2.51 -10.77 17.87
N ALA A 154 2.65 -11.73 18.78
CA ALA A 154 1.75 -12.88 18.85
C ALA A 154 0.35 -12.56 19.38
N ALA A 155 0.18 -11.62 20.32
CA ALA A 155 -1.13 -11.33 20.91
C ALA A 155 -2.03 -10.47 20.00
N PHE A 156 -1.48 -9.39 19.43
CA PHE A 156 -2.26 -8.45 18.59
C PHE A 156 -2.51 -8.99 17.18
N ASN A 157 -1.58 -9.76 16.60
CA ASN A 157 -1.83 -10.43 15.31
C ASN A 157 -2.86 -11.57 15.41
N ARG A 158 -3.26 -11.97 16.63
CA ARG A 158 -4.34 -12.95 16.85
C ARG A 158 -5.71 -12.27 17.02
N VAL A 159 -5.77 -10.95 17.12
CA VAL A 159 -7.02 -10.20 17.17
C VAL A 159 -7.42 -9.84 15.73
N PRO A 160 -8.66 -10.13 15.30
CA PRO A 160 -9.12 -9.84 13.93
C PRO A 160 -9.14 -8.34 13.62
N LEU A 161 -8.90 -7.98 12.34
CA LEU A 161 -8.92 -6.58 11.90
C LEU A 161 -10.26 -5.88 12.15
N TRP A 162 -11.40 -6.55 11.92
CA TRP A 162 -12.72 -5.97 12.18
C TRP A 162 -12.87 -5.53 13.65
N PHE A 163 -12.22 -6.24 14.58
CA PHE A 163 -12.29 -5.93 16.00
C PHE A 163 -11.42 -4.72 16.32
N ILE A 164 -10.20 -4.65 15.77
CA ILE A 164 -9.22 -3.59 16.01
C ILE A 164 -9.61 -2.29 15.30
N GLU A 165 -9.81 -2.33 13.98
CA GLU A 165 -10.17 -1.17 13.16
C GLU A 165 -11.57 -0.68 13.49
N GLY A 166 -12.52 -1.62 13.61
CA GLY A 166 -13.90 -1.28 13.97
C GLY A 166 -14.03 -0.65 15.36
N MET A 167 -13.16 -1.03 16.31
CA MET A 167 -13.13 -0.40 17.63
C MET A 167 -12.61 1.03 17.53
N ALA A 168 -11.53 1.26 16.77
CA ALA A 168 -10.96 2.59 16.58
C ALA A 168 -11.96 3.54 15.90
N GLU A 169 -12.69 3.05 14.90
CA GLU A 169 -13.81 3.77 14.28
C GLU A 169 -14.97 4.04 15.25
N TYR A 170 -15.38 3.05 16.04
CA TYR A 170 -16.47 3.25 17.01
C TYR A 170 -16.10 4.23 18.13
N VAL A 171 -14.85 4.20 18.60
CA VAL A 171 -14.36 5.12 19.64
C VAL A 171 -14.16 6.53 19.11
N SER A 172 -13.86 6.71 17.81
CA SER A 172 -13.61 8.02 17.22
C SER A 172 -14.87 8.68 16.60
N LEU A 173 -15.81 7.91 16.04
CA LEU A 173 -17.05 8.43 15.44
C LEU A 173 -18.31 8.13 16.27
N GLY A 174 -18.27 7.14 17.15
CA GLY A 174 -19.45 6.67 17.87
C GLY A 174 -20.42 5.91 16.97
N ASN A 175 -21.72 6.05 17.25
CA ASN A 175 -22.77 5.33 16.55
C ASN A 175 -23.52 6.16 15.50
N VAL A 176 -23.17 7.43 15.27
CA VAL A 176 -23.84 8.28 14.28
C VAL A 176 -22.90 8.49 13.11
N ASP A 177 -23.10 7.72 12.05
CA ASP A 177 -22.24 7.71 10.86
C ASP A 177 -23.10 7.43 9.60
N PRO A 178 -23.44 8.47 8.82
CA PRO A 178 -24.16 8.33 7.55
C PRO A 178 -23.49 7.40 6.54
N ASN A 179 -22.14 7.37 6.48
CA ASN A 179 -21.40 6.55 5.53
C ASN A 179 -21.46 5.06 5.91
N THR A 180 -21.24 4.72 7.17
CA THR A 180 -21.35 3.33 7.62
C THR A 180 -22.79 2.82 7.54
N THR A 181 -23.77 3.63 7.93
CA THR A 181 -25.18 3.23 7.83
C THR A 181 -25.61 3.02 6.38
N MET A 182 -25.09 3.77 5.40
CA MET A 182 -25.30 3.52 3.97
C MET A 182 -24.88 2.11 3.56
N TRP A 183 -23.70 1.66 4.00
CA TRP A 183 -23.20 0.32 3.73
C TRP A 183 -24.10 -0.76 4.37
N MET A 184 -24.51 -0.53 5.61
CA MET A 184 -25.38 -1.47 6.32
C MET A 184 -26.77 -1.57 5.67
N ARG A 185 -27.33 -0.45 5.20
CA ARG A 185 -28.61 -0.43 4.45
C ARG A 185 -28.51 -1.26 3.18
N ASP A 186 -27.46 -1.09 2.38
CA ASP A 186 -27.27 -1.91 1.17
C ASP A 186 -27.12 -3.39 1.49
N ALA A 187 -26.40 -3.74 2.56
CA ALA A 187 -26.26 -5.13 3.00
C ALA A 187 -27.59 -5.76 3.43
N VAL A 188 -28.46 -5.02 4.13
CA VAL A 188 -29.82 -5.45 4.48
C VAL A 188 -30.65 -5.65 3.21
N ARG A 189 -30.63 -4.69 2.28
CA ARG A 189 -31.37 -4.74 1.01
C ARG A 189 -30.95 -5.91 0.12
N THR A 190 -29.67 -6.26 0.11
CA THR A 190 -29.13 -7.37 -0.71
C THR A 190 -29.08 -8.70 0.04
N GLY A 191 -29.38 -8.69 1.35
CA GLY A 191 -29.23 -9.81 2.26
C GLY A 191 -27.80 -10.38 2.29
N ARG A 192 -26.79 -9.51 2.18
CA ARG A 192 -25.35 -9.84 2.26
C ARG A 192 -24.81 -9.53 3.66
N LEU A 193 -25.43 -10.13 4.68
CA LEU A 193 -25.04 -9.98 6.08
C LEU A 193 -24.11 -11.13 6.51
N PRO A 194 -22.97 -10.85 7.17
CA PRO A 194 -21.93 -11.85 7.49
C PRO A 194 -22.30 -12.75 8.65
N LYS A 195 -21.83 -14.01 8.67
CA LYS A 195 -21.71 -14.77 9.92
C LYS A 195 -20.51 -14.28 10.72
N PHE A 196 -20.38 -14.70 11.99
CA PHE A 196 -19.25 -14.29 12.83
C PHE A 196 -17.89 -14.56 12.16
N ARG A 197 -17.69 -15.78 11.65
CA ARG A 197 -16.46 -16.19 10.94
C ARG A 197 -16.22 -15.41 9.63
N ASP A 198 -17.27 -14.82 9.05
CA ASP A 198 -17.15 -14.12 7.77
C ASP A 198 -16.60 -12.71 7.97
N LEU A 199 -16.61 -12.14 9.18
CA LEU A 199 -16.06 -10.81 9.48
C LEU A 199 -14.53 -10.69 9.26
N GLU A 200 -13.84 -11.83 9.17
CA GLU A 200 -12.41 -11.89 8.82
C GLU A 200 -12.16 -11.92 7.30
N ASN A 201 -13.22 -12.09 6.50
CA ASN A 201 -13.10 -12.10 5.05
C ASN A 201 -12.89 -10.66 4.53
N PRO A 202 -11.87 -10.40 3.68
CA PRO A 202 -11.59 -9.09 3.12
C PRO A 202 -12.77 -8.40 2.41
N ARG A 203 -13.79 -9.17 1.99
CA ARG A 203 -15.04 -8.63 1.44
C ARG A 203 -15.78 -7.71 2.43
N TYR A 204 -15.68 -7.98 3.72
CA TYR A 204 -16.32 -7.18 4.76
C TYR A 204 -15.29 -6.19 5.28
N PHE A 205 -15.32 -4.98 4.74
CA PHE A 205 -14.36 -3.92 5.07
C PHE A 205 -14.30 -3.69 6.61
N PRO A 206 -13.15 -3.93 7.26
CA PRO A 206 -13.05 -4.00 8.72
C PRO A 206 -13.59 -2.79 9.47
N TYR A 207 -13.33 -1.59 8.96
CA TYR A 207 -13.73 -0.31 9.56
C TYR A 207 -15.25 -0.21 9.70
N ARG A 208 -15.98 -0.31 8.58
CA ARG A 208 -17.44 -0.10 8.52
C ARG A 208 -18.21 -1.22 9.23
N TRP A 209 -17.85 -2.48 8.95
CA TRP A 209 -18.53 -3.62 9.55
C TRP A 209 -18.20 -3.79 11.02
N GLY A 210 -16.95 -3.55 11.40
CA GLY A 210 -16.49 -3.57 12.77
C GLY A 210 -17.12 -2.45 13.61
N GLN A 211 -17.15 -1.21 13.12
CA GLN A 211 -17.81 -0.08 13.79
C GLN A 211 -19.30 -0.38 14.03
N SER A 212 -20.00 -0.90 13.02
CA SER A 212 -21.42 -1.29 13.14
C SER A 212 -21.65 -2.35 14.21
N PHE A 213 -20.78 -3.37 14.29
CA PHE A 213 -20.93 -4.41 15.31
C PHE A 213 -20.52 -3.92 16.71
N TRP A 214 -19.49 -3.08 16.82
CA TRP A 214 -19.13 -2.42 18.09
C TRP A 214 -20.22 -1.48 18.59
N ALA A 215 -20.85 -0.73 17.69
CA ALA A 215 -22.01 0.10 18.02
C ALA A 215 -23.15 -0.76 18.57
N TYR A 216 -23.37 -1.95 18.02
CA TYR A 216 -24.35 -2.89 18.55
C TYR A 216 -23.97 -3.41 19.94
N LEU A 217 -22.72 -3.82 20.15
CA LEU A 217 -22.24 -4.32 21.45
C LEU A 217 -22.31 -3.25 22.53
N GLY A 218 -21.77 -2.05 22.28
CA GLY A 218 -21.79 -0.92 23.22
C GLY A 218 -23.23 -0.45 23.50
N GLY A 219 -24.09 -0.42 22.49
CA GLY A 219 -25.50 -0.05 22.67
C GLY A 219 -26.35 -1.10 23.38
N THR A 220 -25.93 -2.38 23.41
CA THR A 220 -26.70 -3.48 24.04
C THR A 220 -26.22 -3.81 25.44
N TYR A 221 -24.90 -3.73 25.68
CA TYR A 221 -24.25 -4.17 26.93
C TYR A 221 -23.59 -3.02 27.69
N GLY A 222 -23.62 -1.80 27.15
CA GLY A 222 -22.91 -0.64 27.68
C GLY A 222 -21.49 -0.53 27.14
N ASP A 223 -21.01 0.70 26.98
CA ASP A 223 -19.68 0.97 26.40
C ASP A 223 -18.52 0.48 27.27
N ASP A 224 -18.74 0.20 28.56
CA ASP A 224 -17.75 -0.43 29.46
C ASP A 224 -17.25 -1.79 28.90
N ILE A 225 -18.05 -2.44 28.05
CA ILE A 225 -17.68 -3.69 27.40
C ILE A 225 -16.48 -3.51 26.45
N VAL A 226 -16.27 -2.31 25.89
CA VAL A 226 -15.22 -2.04 24.88
C VAL A 226 -13.83 -2.29 25.46
N GLY A 227 -13.47 -1.59 26.54
CA GLY A 227 -12.16 -1.76 27.19
C GLY A 227 -12.00 -3.15 27.83
N ALA A 228 -13.08 -3.72 28.35
CA ALA A 228 -13.04 -5.02 29.02
C ALA A 228 -12.88 -6.19 28.02
N LEU A 229 -13.54 -6.15 26.87
CA LEU A 229 -13.36 -7.11 25.78
C LEU A 229 -11.95 -7.05 25.22
N LEU A 230 -11.40 -5.85 24.97
CA LEU A 230 -10.04 -5.70 24.48
C LEU A 230 -9.02 -6.35 25.42
N ARG A 231 -9.14 -6.15 26.74
CA ARG A 231 -8.28 -6.80 27.73
C ARG A 231 -8.42 -8.32 27.76
N SER A 232 -9.65 -8.83 27.65
CA SER A 232 -9.92 -10.27 27.63
C SER A 232 -9.36 -10.91 26.36
N ALA A 233 -9.71 -10.37 25.20
CA ALA A 233 -9.27 -10.82 23.89
C ALA A 233 -7.74 -10.70 23.71
N GLY A 234 -7.13 -9.62 24.18
CA GLY A 234 -5.68 -9.42 24.12
C GLY A 234 -4.89 -10.46 24.93
N ARG A 235 -5.47 -10.95 26.04
CA ARG A 235 -4.86 -12.02 26.86
C ARG A 235 -5.06 -13.40 26.27
N SER A 236 -6.26 -13.70 25.76
CA SER A 236 -6.61 -15.04 25.25
C SER A 236 -6.17 -15.25 23.80
N GLY A 237 -6.04 -14.18 23.01
CA GLY A 237 -5.93 -14.25 21.54
C GLY A 237 -7.17 -14.82 20.87
N ASN A 238 -8.31 -14.90 21.57
CA ASN A 238 -9.56 -15.47 21.06
C ASN A 238 -10.73 -14.53 21.35
N VAL A 239 -11.10 -13.75 20.33
CA VAL A 239 -12.19 -12.78 20.41
C VAL A 239 -13.55 -13.45 20.60
N GLN A 240 -13.78 -14.60 19.95
CA GLN A 240 -15.05 -15.32 20.10
C GLN A 240 -15.28 -15.74 21.56
N ALA A 241 -14.28 -16.39 22.16
CA ALA A 241 -14.37 -16.83 23.56
C ALA A 241 -14.55 -15.64 24.52
N ALA A 242 -13.84 -14.52 24.27
CA ALA A 242 -13.98 -13.31 25.07
C ALA A 242 -15.40 -12.72 24.98
N LEU A 243 -15.98 -12.66 23.76
CA LEU A 243 -17.36 -12.21 23.54
C LEU A 243 -18.37 -13.10 24.25
N GLU A 244 -18.25 -14.42 24.08
CA GLU A 244 -19.21 -15.38 24.66
C GLU A 244 -19.14 -15.39 26.18
N GLN A 245 -17.94 -15.28 26.75
CA GLN A 245 -17.74 -15.19 28.19
C GLN A 245 -18.36 -13.91 28.78
N MET A 246 -18.19 -12.76 28.12
CA MET A 246 -18.61 -11.46 28.65
C MET A 246 -20.10 -11.16 28.42
N THR A 247 -20.66 -11.63 27.31
CA THR A 247 -22.06 -11.42 26.98
C THR A 247 -22.97 -12.55 27.46
N HIS A 248 -22.39 -13.67 27.89
CA HIS A 248 -23.08 -14.93 28.21
C HIS A 248 -23.94 -15.45 27.06
N ARG A 249 -23.54 -15.17 25.82
CA ARG A 249 -24.28 -15.54 24.61
C ARG A 249 -23.35 -16.03 23.50
N PRO A 250 -23.76 -17.03 22.71
CA PRO A 250 -22.98 -17.49 21.56
C PRO A 250 -22.75 -16.35 20.54
N ALA A 251 -21.57 -16.30 19.93
CA ALA A 251 -21.22 -15.22 18.99
C ALA A 251 -22.17 -15.15 17.78
N ASP A 252 -22.57 -16.30 17.22
CA ASP A 252 -23.55 -16.35 16.12
C ASP A 252 -24.94 -15.83 16.52
N SER A 253 -25.31 -15.95 17.81
CA SER A 253 -26.56 -15.37 18.30
C SER A 253 -26.47 -13.85 18.41
N LEU A 254 -25.32 -13.30 18.84
CA LEU A 254 -25.09 -11.85 18.83
C LEU A 254 -25.15 -11.28 17.41
N ILE A 255 -24.54 -11.96 16.44
CA ILE A 255 -24.58 -11.57 15.02
C ILE A 255 -26.02 -11.62 14.49
N ALA A 256 -26.79 -12.66 14.80
CA ALA A 256 -28.18 -12.75 14.39
C ALA A 256 -29.04 -11.62 14.98
N ASP A 257 -28.76 -11.20 16.21
CA ASP A 257 -29.49 -10.12 16.88
C ASP A 257 -29.10 -8.75 16.31
N TRP A 258 -27.81 -8.54 16.03
CA TRP A 258 -27.32 -7.36 15.30
C TRP A 258 -27.95 -7.25 13.91
N HIS A 259 -28.06 -8.35 13.15
CA HIS A 259 -28.75 -8.36 11.86
C HIS A 259 -30.21 -7.95 11.95
N ARG A 260 -30.93 -8.40 12.99
CA ARG A 260 -32.32 -7.97 13.24
C ARG A 260 -32.37 -6.48 13.54
N ALA A 261 -31.46 -6.00 14.39
CA ALA A 261 -31.38 -4.58 14.73
C ALA A 261 -31.07 -3.70 13.50
N LEU A 262 -30.18 -4.14 12.60
CA LEU A 262 -29.93 -3.47 11.31
C LEU A 262 -31.18 -3.45 10.42
N THR A 263 -31.88 -4.57 10.32
CA THR A 263 -33.09 -4.69 9.50
C THR A 263 -34.21 -3.80 10.01
N ASP A 264 -34.40 -3.73 11.34
CA ASP A 264 -35.41 -2.90 11.96
C ASP A 264 -35.09 -1.40 11.85
N ALA A 265 -33.82 -1.02 11.96
CA ALA A 265 -33.36 0.35 11.72
C ALA A 265 -33.55 0.78 10.25
N ALA A 266 -33.39 -0.16 9.30
CA ALA A 266 -33.55 0.10 7.87
C ALA A 266 -35.01 0.23 7.43
N ARG A 267 -35.96 -0.42 8.11
CA ARG A 267 -37.38 -0.48 7.72
C ARG A 267 -38.07 0.89 7.57
N PRO A 268 -38.00 1.84 8.52
CA PRO A 268 -38.67 3.13 8.35
C PRO A 268 -38.06 3.97 7.22
N ILE A 269 -36.75 3.83 6.97
CA ILE A 269 -36.07 4.47 5.84
C ILE A 269 -36.58 3.87 4.52
N ALA A 270 -36.69 2.54 4.46
CA ALA A 270 -37.19 1.81 3.30
C ALA A 270 -38.61 2.26 2.90
N VAL A 271 -39.47 2.51 3.90
CA VAL A 271 -40.82 3.09 3.68
C VAL A 271 -40.72 4.51 3.12
N ALA A 272 -39.91 5.38 3.72
CA ALA A 272 -39.75 6.77 3.29
C ALA A 272 -39.13 6.90 1.89
N THR A 273 -38.28 5.95 1.49
CA THR A 273 -37.63 5.93 0.16
C THR A 273 -38.35 5.02 -0.85
N GLY A 274 -39.51 4.45 -0.50
CA GLY A 274 -40.27 3.55 -1.38
C GLY A 274 -39.51 2.30 -1.81
N THR A 275 -38.53 1.85 -1.02
CA THR A 275 -37.66 0.71 -1.35
C THR A 275 -38.14 -0.55 -0.61
N PRO A 276 -38.59 -1.60 -1.30
CA PRO A 276 -39.02 -2.82 -0.64
C PRO A 276 -37.81 -3.58 -0.06
N LEU A 277 -37.87 -3.96 1.22
CA LEU A 277 -36.89 -4.86 1.82
C LEU A 277 -37.26 -6.31 1.52
N PRO A 278 -36.32 -7.15 1.06
CA PRO A 278 -36.64 -8.51 0.63
C PRO A 278 -36.95 -9.42 1.81
N THR A 279 -38.08 -10.14 1.75
CA THR A 279 -38.49 -11.08 2.80
C THR A 279 -38.05 -12.52 2.54
N ASP A 280 -37.80 -12.86 1.28
CA ASP A 280 -37.39 -14.20 0.86
C ASP A 280 -36.12 -14.19 0.00
N ARG A 281 -35.67 -15.38 -0.42
CA ARG A 281 -34.44 -15.53 -1.22
C ARG A 281 -34.58 -14.97 -2.64
N ALA A 282 -35.73 -15.16 -3.29
CA ALA A 282 -35.94 -14.70 -4.66
C ALA A 282 -35.93 -13.17 -4.73
N GLN A 283 -36.53 -12.50 -3.75
CA GLN A 283 -36.50 -11.04 -3.63
C GLN A 283 -35.08 -10.53 -3.36
N ARG A 284 -34.27 -11.23 -2.54
CA ARG A 284 -32.85 -10.89 -2.33
C ARG A 284 -32.04 -11.02 -3.61
N ASP A 285 -32.24 -12.10 -4.36
CA ASP A 285 -31.54 -12.32 -5.62
C ASP A 285 -31.95 -11.27 -6.66
N GLN A 286 -33.22 -10.88 -6.71
CA GLN A 286 -33.69 -9.75 -7.52
C GLN A 286 -33.08 -8.41 -7.07
N ALA A 287 -33.02 -8.14 -5.77
CA ALA A 287 -32.46 -6.89 -5.24
C ALA A 287 -30.96 -6.72 -5.57
N ARG A 288 -30.21 -7.82 -5.71
CA ARG A 288 -28.81 -7.81 -6.15
C ARG A 288 -28.64 -7.47 -7.63
N LEU A 289 -29.68 -7.71 -8.44
CA LEU A 289 -29.68 -7.42 -9.87
C LEU A 289 -30.22 -6.02 -10.18
N THR A 290 -31.00 -5.44 -9.26
CA THR A 290 -31.58 -4.11 -9.41
C THR A 290 -30.76 -3.07 -8.63
N PRO A 291 -30.08 -2.12 -9.31
CA PRO A 291 -29.38 -1.03 -8.63
C PRO A 291 -30.32 -0.16 -7.81
N VAL A 292 -29.81 0.42 -6.71
CA VAL A 292 -30.54 1.47 -5.97
C VAL A 292 -30.70 2.67 -6.88
N THR A 293 -31.92 3.15 -7.12
CA THR A 293 -32.21 4.26 -8.04
C THR A 293 -33.25 5.21 -7.43
N THR A 294 -33.57 6.29 -8.15
CA THR A 294 -34.65 7.23 -7.81
C THR A 294 -35.55 7.50 -9.02
N ALA A 295 -36.69 8.16 -8.80
CA ALA A 295 -37.64 8.46 -9.86
C ALA A 295 -37.02 9.38 -10.94
N GLY A 296 -37.23 9.06 -12.21
CA GLY A 296 -36.68 9.84 -13.33
C GLY A 296 -35.19 9.60 -13.62
N ALA A 297 -34.50 8.79 -12.81
CA ALA A 297 -33.09 8.43 -13.05
C ALA A 297 -32.96 7.16 -13.90
N ARG A 298 -31.95 7.12 -14.76
CA ARG A 298 -31.51 5.93 -15.50
C ARG A 298 -30.09 5.54 -15.08
N SER A 299 -29.82 4.23 -15.05
CA SER A 299 -28.44 3.74 -14.82
C SER A 299 -27.57 4.07 -16.03
N LEU A 300 -26.37 4.60 -15.76
CA LEU A 300 -25.37 4.92 -16.78
C LEU A 300 -24.21 3.93 -16.71
N VAL A 301 -23.59 3.80 -15.53
CA VAL A 301 -22.50 2.84 -15.29
C VAL A 301 -22.85 2.06 -14.04
N SER A 302 -23.05 0.75 -14.18
CA SER A 302 -23.33 -0.14 -13.05
C SER A 302 -22.03 -0.73 -12.48
N PRO A 303 -21.94 -0.95 -11.16
CA PRO A 303 -20.85 -1.71 -10.59
C PRO A 303 -20.91 -3.16 -11.10
N GLY A 304 -19.75 -3.71 -11.47
CA GLY A 304 -19.59 -5.08 -11.95
C GLY A 304 -18.86 -5.96 -10.94
N LYS A 305 -18.73 -7.27 -11.21
CA LYS A 305 -18.02 -8.21 -10.31
C LYS A 305 -16.57 -7.83 -10.01
N GLU A 306 -15.93 -7.08 -10.89
CA GLU A 306 -14.54 -6.58 -10.77
C GLU A 306 -14.46 -5.06 -10.85
N GLN A 307 -15.60 -4.36 -10.92
CA GLN A 307 -15.71 -2.91 -11.10
C GLN A 307 -16.55 -2.34 -9.97
N HIS A 308 -15.94 -2.13 -8.80
CA HIS A 308 -16.67 -1.69 -7.61
C HIS A 308 -16.68 -0.17 -7.50
N TYR A 309 -15.68 0.52 -8.05
CA TYR A 309 -15.54 1.96 -7.94
C TYR A 309 -15.91 2.61 -9.27
N ASN A 310 -16.95 3.44 -9.27
CA ASN A 310 -17.28 4.38 -10.34
C ASN A 310 -17.57 5.73 -9.67
N LEU A 311 -16.55 6.57 -9.59
CA LEU A 311 -16.49 7.70 -8.66
C LEU A 311 -16.33 9.04 -9.38
N ALA A 312 -16.70 10.12 -8.67
CA ALA A 312 -16.50 11.52 -9.06
C ALA A 312 -16.80 11.80 -10.56
N PRO A 313 -18.05 11.56 -11.00
CA PRO A 313 -18.42 11.77 -12.40
C PRO A 313 -18.38 13.27 -12.73
N ALA A 314 -17.87 13.60 -13.92
CA ALA A 314 -17.75 14.96 -14.44
C ALA A 314 -18.30 15.05 -15.88
N LEU A 315 -19.44 15.70 -16.06
CA LEU A 315 -20.09 15.89 -17.36
C LEU A 315 -19.38 16.93 -18.22
N SER A 316 -19.29 16.65 -19.52
CA SER A 316 -18.93 17.65 -20.50
C SER A 316 -19.97 18.79 -20.53
N PRO A 317 -19.60 20.00 -20.98
CA PRO A 317 -20.49 21.16 -20.92
C PRO A 317 -21.82 20.94 -21.67
N ASP A 318 -21.79 20.20 -22.77
CA ASP A 318 -22.96 19.81 -23.58
C ASP A 318 -23.72 18.59 -23.03
N GLY A 319 -23.21 17.96 -21.97
CA GLY A 319 -23.79 16.77 -21.33
C GLY A 319 -23.67 15.48 -22.14
N SER A 320 -22.94 15.46 -23.26
CA SER A 320 -22.84 14.27 -24.14
C SER A 320 -21.86 13.20 -23.64
N ARG A 321 -20.89 13.60 -22.79
CA ARG A 321 -19.82 12.74 -22.29
C ARG A 321 -19.63 12.90 -20.79
N VAL A 322 -19.08 11.87 -20.17
CA VAL A 322 -18.74 11.86 -18.74
C VAL A 322 -17.34 11.30 -18.54
N VAL A 323 -16.52 12.00 -17.74
CA VAL A 323 -15.29 11.43 -17.16
C VAL A 323 -15.62 10.91 -15.77
N TYR A 324 -15.09 9.76 -15.40
CA TYR A 324 -15.22 9.20 -14.04
C TYR A 324 -14.01 8.35 -13.70
N PHE A 325 -13.79 8.11 -12.41
CA PHE A 325 -12.72 7.24 -11.93
C PHE A 325 -13.24 5.81 -11.72
N SER A 326 -12.46 4.81 -12.13
CA SER A 326 -12.86 3.41 -11.95
C SER A 326 -11.70 2.43 -11.75
N ASP A 327 -11.95 1.38 -10.98
CA ASP A 327 -11.08 0.22 -10.75
C ASP A 327 -11.21 -0.86 -11.83
N ALA A 328 -11.92 -0.57 -12.94
CA ALA A 328 -12.02 -1.45 -14.10
C ALA A 328 -10.66 -1.96 -14.62
N GLY A 329 -9.56 -1.29 -14.29
CA GLY A 329 -8.17 -1.67 -14.56
C GLY A 329 -7.54 -2.77 -13.69
N LEU A 330 -8.18 -3.21 -12.60
CA LEU A 330 -7.72 -4.17 -11.55
C LEU A 330 -6.62 -3.69 -10.59
N PHE A 331 -5.67 -2.88 -11.04
CA PHE A 331 -4.45 -2.53 -10.26
C PHE A 331 -4.33 -1.06 -9.87
N SER A 332 -5.23 -0.22 -10.38
CA SER A 332 -5.31 1.20 -10.07
C SER A 332 -6.71 1.70 -10.35
N ILE A 333 -7.06 2.80 -9.69
CA ILE A 333 -8.20 3.62 -10.08
C ILE A 333 -7.70 4.57 -11.19
N ASP A 334 -8.23 4.38 -12.40
CA ASP A 334 -7.89 5.16 -13.59
C ASP A 334 -9.05 6.07 -14.00
N MET A 335 -8.79 7.09 -14.83
CA MET A 335 -9.85 7.90 -15.44
C MET A 335 -10.37 7.26 -16.72
N TYR A 336 -11.70 7.21 -16.85
CA TYR A 336 -12.41 6.68 -18.00
C TYR A 336 -13.32 7.75 -18.60
N LEU A 337 -13.41 7.75 -19.93
CA LEU A 337 -14.34 8.56 -20.70
C LEU A 337 -15.47 7.65 -21.19
N ALA A 338 -16.73 8.02 -20.93
CA ALA A 338 -17.92 7.33 -21.43
C ALA A 338 -18.89 8.29 -22.12
N ASN A 339 -19.73 7.72 -22.97
CA ASN A 339 -20.89 8.40 -23.54
C ASN A 339 -21.97 8.56 -22.47
N ALA A 340 -22.45 9.78 -22.22
CA ALA A 340 -23.41 10.06 -21.16
C ALA A 340 -24.87 9.73 -21.50
N GLU A 341 -25.17 9.40 -22.76
CA GLU A 341 -26.49 8.95 -23.21
C GLU A 341 -26.71 7.45 -22.95
N ASN A 342 -25.70 6.62 -23.19
CA ASN A 342 -25.83 5.16 -23.10
C ASN A 342 -24.87 4.49 -22.10
N GLY A 343 -23.93 5.23 -21.51
CA GLY A 343 -23.00 4.73 -20.50
C GLY A 343 -21.84 3.90 -21.04
N HIS A 344 -21.74 3.74 -22.37
CA HIS A 344 -20.67 2.96 -22.98
C HIS A 344 -19.32 3.65 -22.78
N THR A 345 -18.39 2.97 -22.12
CA THR A 345 -17.00 3.43 -21.95
C THR A 345 -16.33 3.53 -23.32
N ILE A 346 -15.97 4.74 -23.71
CA ILE A 346 -15.28 5.05 -24.96
C ILE A 346 -13.81 4.62 -24.85
N ARG A 347 -13.12 5.02 -23.78
CA ARG A 347 -11.73 4.66 -23.52
C ARG A 347 -11.28 4.96 -22.09
N LYS A 348 -10.14 4.39 -21.71
CA LYS A 348 -9.34 4.88 -20.58
C LYS A 348 -8.66 6.19 -20.99
N LEU A 349 -8.90 7.28 -20.27
CA LEU A 349 -8.44 8.63 -20.59
C LEU A 349 -7.05 8.90 -20.02
N VAL A 350 -6.82 8.62 -18.73
CA VAL A 350 -5.53 8.82 -18.06
C VAL A 350 -5.29 7.64 -17.12
N SER A 351 -4.03 7.19 -17.02
CA SER A 351 -3.64 6.08 -16.14
C SER A 351 -2.34 6.35 -15.42
N SER A 352 -2.37 6.23 -14.08
CA SER A 352 -1.16 6.28 -13.23
C SER A 352 -0.22 5.09 -13.48
N THR A 353 -0.72 4.01 -14.09
CA THR A 353 0.12 2.84 -14.42
C THR A 353 1.03 3.05 -15.63
N ARG A 354 0.65 3.97 -16.54
CA ARG A 354 1.37 4.22 -17.80
C ARG A 354 2.30 5.43 -17.73
N ASP A 355 2.06 6.36 -16.81
CA ASP A 355 2.86 7.56 -16.61
C ASP A 355 3.66 7.44 -15.30
N PRO A 356 4.97 7.12 -15.35
CA PRO A 356 5.79 6.92 -14.16
C PRO A 356 6.01 8.20 -13.33
N HIS A 357 5.66 9.37 -13.86
CA HIS A 357 5.76 10.65 -13.15
C HIS A 357 4.46 11.03 -12.44
N LEU A 358 3.33 10.42 -12.80
CA LEU A 358 2.02 10.65 -12.18
C LEU A 358 1.82 9.72 -10.99
N GLU A 359 1.98 10.26 -9.79
CA GLU A 359 1.93 9.48 -8.54
C GLU A 359 0.49 9.32 -8.03
N SER A 360 -0.33 10.37 -8.14
CA SER A 360 -1.74 10.37 -7.71
C SER A 360 -2.57 11.33 -8.58
N MET A 361 -3.85 11.01 -8.76
CA MET A 361 -4.86 11.86 -9.43
C MET A 361 -5.93 12.38 -8.45
N GLN A 362 -5.68 12.27 -7.15
CA GLN A 362 -6.55 12.83 -6.11
C GLN A 362 -8.00 12.31 -6.13
N PHE A 363 -8.22 11.10 -6.65
CA PHE A 363 -9.55 10.55 -6.96
C PHE A 363 -10.48 10.35 -5.75
N ILE A 364 -9.96 10.37 -4.52
CA ILE A 364 -10.75 10.19 -3.30
C ILE A 364 -11.55 11.47 -3.01
N ASN A 365 -10.90 12.63 -3.02
CA ASN A 365 -11.50 13.91 -2.62
C ASN A 365 -11.59 14.92 -3.77
N SER A 366 -11.27 14.52 -5.01
CA SER A 366 -11.29 15.41 -6.18
C SER A 366 -12.02 14.79 -7.37
N ALA A 367 -12.91 15.58 -7.96
CA ALA A 367 -13.31 15.40 -9.35
C ALA A 367 -12.36 16.18 -10.28
N GLY A 368 -12.39 15.88 -11.58
CA GLY A 368 -11.85 16.80 -12.58
C GLY A 368 -12.96 17.66 -13.19
N ALA A 369 -12.60 18.69 -13.95
CA ALA A 369 -13.57 19.59 -14.57
C ALA A 369 -13.28 19.84 -16.04
N TRP A 370 -14.37 19.95 -16.79
CA TRP A 370 -14.37 20.33 -18.19
C TRP A 370 -14.35 21.85 -18.37
N SER A 371 -13.53 22.30 -19.32
CA SER A 371 -13.63 23.62 -19.92
C SER A 371 -14.71 23.63 -21.01
N THR A 372 -15.24 24.81 -21.33
CA THR A 372 -16.25 25.02 -22.38
C THR A 372 -15.77 24.65 -23.79
N ASP A 373 -14.45 24.55 -24.00
CA ASP A 373 -13.78 24.17 -25.25
C ASP A 373 -13.34 22.70 -25.33
N GLY A 374 -13.69 21.86 -24.34
CA GLY A 374 -13.39 20.43 -24.37
C GLY A 374 -12.04 20.02 -23.75
N ARG A 375 -11.32 20.94 -23.11
CA ARG A 375 -10.20 20.60 -22.21
C ARG A 375 -10.72 20.02 -20.90
N PHE A 376 -9.93 19.16 -20.26
CA PHE A 376 -10.25 18.59 -18.95
C PHE A 376 -9.09 18.83 -17.97
N ALA A 377 -9.39 19.36 -16.78
CA ALA A 377 -8.41 19.65 -15.73
C ALA A 377 -8.64 18.76 -14.51
N PHE A 378 -7.56 18.32 -13.87
CA PHE A 378 -7.63 17.55 -12.61
C PHE A 378 -6.39 17.84 -11.74
N GLY A 379 -6.56 17.68 -10.42
CA GLY A 379 -5.47 17.74 -9.45
C GLY A 379 -4.62 16.46 -9.51
N ALA A 380 -3.30 16.61 -9.42
CA ALA A 380 -2.37 15.48 -9.48
C ALA A 380 -1.14 15.72 -8.61
N ILE A 381 -0.46 14.63 -8.25
CA ILE A 381 0.89 14.68 -7.68
C ILE A 381 1.87 14.21 -8.75
N VAL A 382 2.77 15.10 -9.15
CA VAL A 382 3.79 14.84 -10.16
C VAL A 382 5.16 15.08 -9.54
N THR A 383 5.98 14.03 -9.46
CA THR A 383 7.32 14.09 -8.86
C THR A 383 7.29 14.72 -7.45
N GLY A 384 6.38 14.24 -6.60
CA GLY A 384 6.15 14.72 -5.22
C GLY A 384 5.70 16.17 -5.06
N ARG A 385 5.21 16.79 -6.13
CA ARG A 385 4.66 18.14 -6.10
C ARG A 385 3.21 18.15 -6.56
N PRO A 386 2.35 18.95 -5.93
CA PRO A 386 1.00 19.15 -6.40
C PRO A 386 1.02 19.93 -7.73
N ALA A 387 0.16 19.48 -8.62
CA ALA A 387 0.03 20.03 -9.96
C ALA A 387 -1.43 20.04 -10.43
N LEU A 388 -1.76 21.01 -11.28
CA LEU A 388 -2.92 20.93 -12.16
C LEU A 388 -2.48 20.39 -13.51
N ARG A 389 -3.07 19.26 -13.93
CA ARG A 389 -2.88 18.72 -15.28
C ARG A 389 -4.10 19.01 -16.13
N ILE A 390 -3.84 19.53 -17.32
CA ILE A 390 -4.84 19.83 -18.34
C ILE A 390 -4.60 18.89 -19.51
N VAL A 391 -5.61 18.12 -19.87
CA VAL A 391 -5.59 17.16 -20.98
C VAL A 391 -6.67 17.50 -22.00
N LYS A 392 -6.54 16.97 -23.22
CA LYS A 392 -7.67 16.93 -24.15
C LYS A 392 -8.70 15.92 -23.63
N GLY A 393 -9.96 16.32 -23.56
CA GLY A 393 -11.01 15.44 -23.06
C GLY A 393 -11.36 14.24 -23.95
N ASP A 394 -10.89 14.23 -25.21
CA ASP A 394 -11.23 13.22 -26.21
C ASP A 394 -10.26 12.01 -26.17
N ASP A 395 -8.98 12.27 -25.94
CA ASP A 395 -7.91 11.29 -26.01
C ASP A 395 -7.00 11.22 -24.77
N GLY A 396 -7.05 12.22 -23.89
CA GLY A 396 -6.26 12.27 -22.67
C GLY A 396 -4.85 12.83 -22.87
N ASP A 397 -4.52 13.34 -24.06
CA ASP A 397 -3.21 13.93 -24.34
C ASP A 397 -2.95 15.12 -23.42
N LEU A 398 -1.76 15.16 -22.81
CA LEU A 398 -1.34 16.27 -21.96
C LEU A 398 -1.20 17.56 -22.78
N ILE A 399 -1.95 18.59 -22.39
CA ILE A 399 -1.88 19.95 -22.96
C ILE A 399 -0.94 20.81 -22.11
N LYS A 400 -1.13 20.80 -20.79
CA LYS A 400 -0.36 21.64 -19.86
C LYS A 400 -0.26 20.96 -18.50
N GLU A 401 0.89 21.09 -17.86
CA GLU A 401 1.14 20.69 -16.47
C GLU A 401 1.64 21.91 -15.71
N ILE A 402 0.94 22.28 -14.63
CA ILE A 402 1.24 23.45 -13.83
C ILE A 402 1.57 22.98 -12.43
N LYS A 403 2.83 23.12 -12.00
CA LYS A 403 3.29 22.70 -10.67
C LYS A 403 3.26 23.89 -9.71
N PHE A 404 2.86 23.64 -8.46
CA PHE A 404 2.77 24.67 -7.43
C PHE A 404 3.70 24.34 -6.26
N PRO A 405 4.92 24.90 -6.20
CA PRO A 405 5.90 24.53 -5.18
C PRO A 405 5.51 24.93 -3.74
N SER A 406 4.66 25.94 -3.60
CA SER A 406 4.24 26.50 -2.31
C SER A 406 2.87 26.01 -1.84
N LEU A 407 2.23 25.12 -2.59
CA LEU A 407 0.97 24.49 -2.20
C LEU A 407 1.23 23.05 -1.79
N GLY A 408 0.30 22.50 -1.01
CA GLY A 408 0.10 21.09 -0.74
C GLY A 408 -0.92 20.49 -1.70
N GLU A 409 -1.67 19.50 -1.24
CA GLU A 409 -2.62 18.75 -2.07
C GLU A 409 -3.67 19.67 -2.75
N ILE A 410 -3.98 19.41 -4.03
CA ILE A 410 -4.93 20.19 -4.85
C ILE A 410 -6.18 19.36 -5.12
N PHE A 411 -7.34 19.97 -4.89
CA PHE A 411 -8.64 19.33 -5.03
C PHE A 411 -9.60 20.16 -5.88
N ASN A 412 -10.54 19.46 -6.52
CA ASN A 412 -11.74 19.98 -7.15
C ASN A 412 -11.53 21.22 -8.04
N PRO A 413 -10.68 21.14 -9.08
CA PRO A 413 -10.57 22.23 -10.03
C PRO A 413 -11.91 22.48 -10.74
N THR A 414 -12.18 23.74 -11.05
CA THR A 414 -13.33 24.20 -11.83
C THR A 414 -12.91 25.34 -12.75
N TRP A 415 -13.51 25.42 -13.93
CA TRP A 415 -13.14 26.42 -14.94
C TRP A 415 -14.00 27.66 -14.82
N SER A 416 -13.39 28.83 -15.05
CA SER A 416 -14.18 30.03 -15.37
C SER A 416 -14.97 29.82 -16.67
N PRO A 417 -16.14 30.46 -16.83
CA PRO A 417 -16.97 30.30 -18.03
C PRO A 417 -16.26 30.66 -19.34
N ASP A 418 -15.30 31.58 -19.28
CA ASP A 418 -14.48 32.00 -20.42
C ASP A 418 -13.29 31.06 -20.72
N GLY A 419 -13.04 30.05 -19.88
CA GLY A 419 -11.98 29.05 -20.05
C GLY A 419 -10.56 29.59 -19.83
N LYS A 420 -10.40 30.76 -19.20
CA LYS A 420 -9.09 31.39 -18.96
C LYS A 420 -8.53 31.18 -17.56
N GLN A 421 -9.41 30.93 -16.59
CA GLN A 421 -9.08 30.73 -15.19
C GLN A 421 -9.50 29.36 -14.71
N ILE A 422 -8.80 28.87 -13.68
CA ILE A 422 -9.17 27.66 -12.95
C ILE A 422 -9.22 28.01 -11.47
N ALA A 423 -10.38 27.83 -10.83
CA ALA A 423 -10.49 27.84 -9.38
C ALA A 423 -10.29 26.42 -8.84
N PHE A 424 -9.71 26.28 -7.65
CA PHE A 424 -9.49 24.99 -7.01
C PHE A 424 -9.27 25.19 -5.50
N SER A 425 -9.43 24.12 -4.74
CA SER A 425 -9.00 24.08 -3.34
C SER A 425 -7.58 23.54 -3.24
N ALA A 426 -6.78 24.09 -2.34
CA ALA A 426 -5.46 23.53 -2.05
C ALA A 426 -5.07 23.69 -0.58
N GLN A 427 -4.32 22.72 -0.07
CA GLN A 427 -3.74 22.80 1.26
C GLN A 427 -2.54 23.76 1.29
N VAL A 428 -2.43 24.57 2.34
CA VAL A 428 -1.24 25.36 2.68
C VAL A 428 -1.10 25.36 4.20
N GLY A 429 0.04 24.88 4.70
CA GLY A 429 0.30 24.84 6.15
C GLY A 429 -0.71 24.02 6.95
N GLY A 430 -1.32 23.00 6.33
CA GLY A 430 -2.30 22.14 6.98
C GLY A 430 -3.75 22.62 6.96
N VAL A 431 -4.04 23.73 6.27
CA VAL A 431 -5.40 24.26 6.08
C VAL A 431 -5.73 24.32 4.59
N THR A 432 -6.98 24.09 4.22
CA THR A 432 -7.41 24.09 2.82
C THR A 432 -8.12 25.39 2.46
N ASP A 433 -7.61 26.09 1.45
CA ASP A 433 -8.15 27.37 0.97
C ASP A 433 -8.49 27.34 -0.52
N LEU A 434 -9.23 28.36 -0.96
CA LEU A 434 -9.55 28.56 -2.36
C LEU A 434 -8.48 29.36 -3.09
N PHE A 435 -8.16 28.91 -4.30
CA PHE A 435 -7.23 29.54 -5.20
C PHE A 435 -7.84 29.73 -6.58
N VAL A 436 -7.36 30.74 -7.29
CA VAL A 436 -7.64 30.98 -8.72
C VAL A 436 -6.30 31.10 -9.44
N TYR A 437 -6.17 30.38 -10.55
CA TYR A 437 -5.01 30.43 -11.42
C TYR A 437 -5.39 30.95 -12.82
N GLU A 438 -4.69 31.98 -13.26
CA GLU A 438 -4.81 32.58 -14.59
C GLU A 438 -3.89 31.86 -15.60
N LEU A 439 -4.45 31.28 -16.66
CA LEU A 439 -3.68 30.42 -17.57
C LEU A 439 -2.65 31.16 -18.41
N ASP A 440 -2.96 32.40 -18.81
CA ASP A 440 -2.15 33.22 -19.72
C ASP A 440 -1.00 33.92 -18.99
N SER A 441 -1.30 34.56 -17.85
CA SER A 441 -0.29 35.27 -17.04
C SER A 441 0.50 34.34 -16.13
N GLY A 442 -0.07 33.19 -15.76
CA GLY A 442 0.49 32.30 -14.74
C GLY A 442 0.32 32.81 -13.31
N GLU A 443 -0.54 33.80 -13.10
CA GLU A 443 -0.82 34.36 -11.77
C GLU A 443 -1.65 33.38 -10.92
N LEU A 444 -1.18 33.11 -9.71
CA LEU A 444 -1.91 32.37 -8.69
C LEU A 444 -2.39 33.34 -7.61
N ARG A 445 -3.70 33.41 -7.39
CA ARG A 445 -4.33 34.22 -6.35
C ARG A 445 -5.02 33.34 -5.32
N ARG A 446 -4.69 33.55 -4.05
CA ARG A 446 -5.38 32.94 -2.91
C ARG A 446 -6.61 33.79 -2.55
N LEU A 447 -7.79 33.18 -2.49
CA LEU A 447 -9.06 33.86 -2.23
C LEU A 447 -9.46 33.82 -0.75
N THR A 448 -9.10 32.75 -0.05
CA THR A 448 -9.34 32.57 1.38
C THR A 448 -8.05 32.26 2.11
N ASN A 449 -7.96 32.69 3.38
CA ASN A 449 -6.76 32.54 4.21
C ASN A 449 -7.19 32.65 5.68
N ASP A 450 -7.92 31.66 6.14
CA ASP A 450 -8.33 31.52 7.54
C ASP A 450 -8.11 30.07 8.00
N ALA A 451 -8.59 29.72 9.20
CA ALA A 451 -8.34 28.40 9.80
C ALA A 451 -9.46 27.38 9.53
N TYR A 452 -10.42 27.73 8.66
CA TYR A 452 -11.54 26.88 8.28
C TYR A 452 -11.24 26.15 6.98
N ALA A 453 -11.99 25.08 6.70
CA ALA A 453 -11.84 24.35 5.45
C ALA A 453 -12.66 25.05 4.36
N ASP A 454 -12.04 25.39 3.23
CA ASP A 454 -12.74 25.87 2.04
C ASP A 454 -12.53 24.93 0.84
N LEU A 455 -13.59 24.20 0.51
CA LEU A 455 -13.56 23.02 -0.34
C LEU A 455 -14.48 23.18 -1.56
N GLU A 456 -14.21 22.38 -2.59
CA GLU A 456 -15.12 22.13 -3.71
C GLU A 456 -15.69 23.40 -4.40
N PRO A 457 -14.84 24.29 -4.94
CA PRO A 457 -15.30 25.49 -5.61
C PRO A 457 -16.09 25.17 -6.90
N ALA A 458 -17.12 25.97 -7.15
CA ALA A 458 -17.94 25.91 -8.35
C ALA A 458 -18.18 27.33 -8.89
N TRP A 459 -17.65 27.60 -10.09
CA TRP A 459 -17.79 28.90 -10.74
C TRP A 459 -19.21 29.13 -11.23
N SER A 460 -19.77 30.32 -10.99
CA SER A 460 -21.07 30.70 -11.54
C SER A 460 -21.02 30.83 -13.07
N PRO A 461 -22.13 30.54 -13.79
CA PRO A 461 -22.13 30.61 -15.25
C PRO A 461 -21.85 32.01 -15.83
N ASP A 462 -22.09 33.07 -15.05
CA ASP A 462 -21.81 34.47 -15.41
C ASP A 462 -20.38 34.91 -15.06
N GLY A 463 -19.63 34.08 -14.35
CA GLY A 463 -18.24 34.34 -13.97
C GLY A 463 -18.05 35.19 -12.71
N SER A 464 -19.13 35.70 -12.10
CA SER A 464 -19.05 36.71 -11.03
C SER A 464 -18.81 36.14 -9.64
N LEU A 465 -19.22 34.89 -9.39
CA LEU A 465 -19.19 34.26 -8.06
C LEU A 465 -18.55 32.87 -8.11
N ILE A 466 -18.00 32.47 -6.98
CA ILE A 466 -17.61 31.09 -6.71
C ILE A 466 -18.45 30.60 -5.52
N ALA A 467 -19.24 29.55 -5.74
CA ALA A 467 -19.87 28.79 -4.65
C ALA A 467 -18.86 27.77 -4.13
N PHE A 468 -18.85 27.51 -2.82
CA PHE A 468 -17.90 26.58 -2.21
C PHE A 468 -18.46 26.01 -0.90
N VAL A 469 -17.80 24.98 -0.40
CA VAL A 469 -18.10 24.26 0.84
C VAL A 469 -17.22 24.80 1.96
N THR A 470 -17.79 25.06 3.13
CA THR A 470 -17.04 25.55 4.28
C THR A 470 -17.66 25.15 5.63
N ASP A 471 -16.83 24.96 6.65
CA ASP A 471 -17.25 24.65 8.02
C ASP A 471 -17.26 25.88 8.96
N ARG A 472 -16.86 27.05 8.45
CA ARG A 472 -16.70 28.30 9.22
C ARG A 472 -17.90 28.77 10.05
N PHE A 473 -19.11 28.37 9.66
CA PHE A 473 -20.35 28.81 10.32
C PHE A 473 -20.81 27.88 11.43
N THR A 474 -20.20 26.70 11.52
CA THR A 474 -20.66 25.60 12.38
C THR A 474 -19.51 25.02 13.22
N THR A 475 -18.26 25.35 12.90
CA THR A 475 -17.05 24.99 13.64
C THR A 475 -16.57 26.11 14.57
N SER A 476 -16.19 25.74 15.79
CA SER A 476 -15.46 26.60 16.72
C SER A 476 -14.11 25.95 17.09
N LEU A 477 -13.02 26.66 16.78
CA LEU A 477 -11.64 26.19 17.03
C LEU A 477 -11.20 26.41 18.49
N ASP A 478 -11.93 27.24 19.23
CA ASP A 478 -11.64 27.52 20.63
C ASP A 478 -12.02 26.33 21.53
N ASP A 479 -13.18 25.72 21.29
CA ASP A 479 -13.66 24.52 21.99
C ASP A 479 -13.47 23.23 21.15
N LEU A 480 -12.84 23.33 19.98
CA LEU A 480 -12.61 22.23 19.04
C LEU A 480 -13.91 21.49 18.69
N SER A 481 -15.03 22.22 18.58
CA SER A 481 -16.31 21.69 18.12
C SER A 481 -16.40 21.85 16.61
N TYR A 482 -16.70 20.76 15.90
CA TYR A 482 -16.81 20.75 14.45
C TYR A 482 -18.25 20.46 14.06
N GLY A 483 -18.82 21.34 13.23
CA GLY A 483 -20.20 21.22 12.77
C GLY A 483 -20.32 20.77 11.33
N ASP A 484 -21.56 20.72 10.84
CA ASP A 484 -21.84 20.28 9.47
C ASP A 484 -21.30 21.27 8.43
N TYR A 485 -20.73 20.75 7.33
CA TYR A 485 -20.33 21.59 6.19
C TYR A 485 -21.53 22.34 5.60
N GLN A 486 -21.28 23.60 5.22
CA GLN A 486 -22.27 24.52 4.68
C GLN A 486 -21.81 25.06 3.32
N LEU A 487 -22.75 25.61 2.55
CA LEU A 487 -22.43 26.29 1.29
C LEU A 487 -22.30 27.80 1.49
N ALA A 488 -21.32 28.38 0.81
CA ALA A 488 -21.08 29.81 0.79
C ALA A 488 -20.76 30.30 -0.62
N VAL A 489 -20.78 31.62 -0.81
CA VAL A 489 -20.33 32.28 -2.04
C VAL A 489 -19.33 33.40 -1.74
N ILE A 490 -18.41 33.63 -2.68
CA ILE A 490 -17.44 34.73 -2.68
C ILE A 490 -17.33 35.34 -4.10
N ASP A 491 -16.96 36.63 -4.21
CA ASP A 491 -16.65 37.27 -5.50
C ASP A 491 -15.43 36.59 -6.13
N ALA A 492 -15.54 36.19 -7.40
CA ALA A 492 -14.48 35.47 -8.12
C ALA A 492 -13.18 36.29 -8.27
N ARG A 493 -13.26 37.63 -8.19
CA ARG A 493 -12.10 38.54 -8.19
C ARG A 493 -11.40 38.63 -6.84
N GLY A 494 -11.94 38.03 -5.78
CA GLY A 494 -11.41 38.09 -4.43
C GLY A 494 -11.70 39.41 -3.70
N GLY A 495 -11.46 39.43 -2.39
CA GLY A 495 -11.65 40.60 -1.54
C GLY A 495 -13.12 40.92 -1.16
N GLY A 496 -14.09 40.16 -1.67
CA GLY A 496 -15.49 40.23 -1.26
C GLY A 496 -15.78 39.50 0.06
N GLN A 497 -16.88 39.84 0.74
CA GLN A 497 -17.32 39.11 1.95
C GLN A 497 -17.85 37.72 1.59
N ILE A 498 -17.46 36.72 2.39
CA ILE A 498 -18.00 35.36 2.30
C ILE A 498 -19.43 35.35 2.85
N ARG A 499 -20.38 34.91 2.03
CA ARG A 499 -21.80 34.90 2.39
C ARG A 499 -22.33 33.47 2.43
N GLN A 500 -22.86 33.08 3.59
CA GLN A 500 -23.57 31.80 3.76
C GLN A 500 -24.81 31.75 2.86
N LEU A 501 -25.04 30.59 2.24
CA LEU A 501 -26.27 30.30 1.49
C LEU A 501 -27.34 29.68 2.41
N PRO A 502 -28.63 29.74 2.02
CA PRO A 502 -29.68 28.98 2.69
C PRO A 502 -29.33 27.49 2.76
N HIS A 503 -29.66 26.86 3.88
CA HIS A 503 -29.23 25.50 4.20
C HIS A 503 -30.32 24.71 4.92
N LEU A 504 -30.16 23.39 4.91
CA LEU A 504 -30.96 22.45 5.68
C LEU A 504 -30.37 22.32 7.09
N PRO A 505 -31.20 22.33 8.16
CA PRO A 505 -30.68 22.20 9.52
C PRO A 505 -30.15 20.78 9.78
N LYS A 506 -29.02 20.68 10.50
CA LYS A 506 -28.40 19.40 10.92
C LYS A 506 -28.10 18.46 9.75
N ALA A 507 -27.53 19.03 8.70
CA ALA A 507 -27.18 18.33 7.47
C ALA A 507 -25.88 18.90 6.95
N LYS A 508 -25.03 18.02 6.42
CA LYS A 508 -23.89 18.38 5.60
C LYS A 508 -24.37 18.88 4.25
N HIS A 509 -23.64 19.85 3.67
CA HIS A 509 -23.84 20.36 2.32
C HIS A 509 -22.52 20.40 1.59
N ILE A 510 -22.40 19.60 0.52
CA ILE A 510 -21.18 19.51 -0.29
C ILE A 510 -21.49 19.47 -1.78
N ASN A 511 -20.44 19.47 -2.60
CA ASN A 511 -20.45 19.29 -4.05
C ASN A 511 -21.43 20.22 -4.77
N PRO A 512 -21.28 21.56 -4.59
CA PRO A 512 -22.12 22.53 -5.27
C PRO A 512 -21.91 22.47 -6.80
N GLN A 513 -22.99 22.54 -7.57
CA GLN A 513 -23.01 22.54 -9.04
C GLN A 513 -24.06 23.53 -9.53
N TRP A 514 -23.66 24.51 -10.34
CA TRP A 514 -24.59 25.53 -10.84
C TRP A 514 -25.54 24.97 -11.90
N SER A 515 -26.78 25.46 -11.90
CA SER A 515 -27.68 25.26 -13.05
C SER A 515 -27.17 26.04 -14.27
N PRO A 516 -27.45 25.57 -15.51
CA PRO A 516 -27.06 26.27 -16.74
C PRO A 516 -27.42 27.76 -16.80
N ASP A 517 -28.54 28.14 -16.18
CA ASP A 517 -29.06 29.51 -16.17
C ASP A 517 -28.52 30.37 -15.00
N GLY A 518 -27.70 29.80 -14.11
CA GLY A 518 -27.15 30.48 -12.94
C GLY A 518 -28.15 30.84 -11.85
N LYS A 519 -29.42 30.41 -11.96
CA LYS A 519 -30.48 30.76 -10.99
C LYS A 519 -30.58 29.80 -9.81
N SER A 520 -29.89 28.66 -9.87
CA SER A 520 -29.98 27.63 -8.84
C SER A 520 -28.66 26.90 -8.67
N LEU A 521 -28.51 26.29 -7.50
CA LEU A 521 -27.36 25.50 -7.12
C LEU A 521 -27.82 24.10 -6.72
N TYR A 522 -27.32 23.08 -7.41
CA TYR A 522 -27.44 21.70 -6.99
C TYR A 522 -26.35 21.38 -5.98
N PHE A 523 -26.65 20.53 -5.00
CA PHE A 523 -25.67 20.12 -4.00
C PHE A 523 -26.06 18.76 -3.41
N LEU A 524 -25.10 18.12 -2.74
CA LEU A 524 -25.35 16.93 -1.95
C LEU A 524 -25.61 17.33 -0.50
N GLY A 525 -26.67 16.79 0.08
CA GLY A 525 -26.92 16.94 1.51
C GLY A 525 -27.55 15.70 2.12
N ASP A 526 -27.48 15.58 3.43
CA ASP A 526 -27.93 14.40 4.17
C ASP A 526 -28.87 14.74 5.33
N PRO A 527 -29.95 15.51 5.13
CA PRO A 527 -30.92 15.77 6.20
C PRO A 527 -31.47 14.44 6.74
N GLY A 528 -31.08 14.10 7.97
CA GLY A 528 -31.41 12.83 8.62
C GLY A 528 -30.46 11.65 8.34
N GLY A 529 -29.38 11.81 7.57
CA GLY A 529 -28.31 10.81 7.43
C GLY A 529 -28.30 9.98 6.15
N VAL A 530 -29.12 10.34 5.15
CA VAL A 530 -29.08 9.71 3.82
C VAL A 530 -28.78 10.79 2.79
N THR A 531 -27.59 10.73 2.20
CA THR A 531 -27.15 11.72 1.21
C THR A 531 -27.98 11.66 -0.05
N ASN A 532 -28.53 12.79 -0.46
CA ASN A 532 -29.32 12.98 -1.67
C ASN A 532 -28.88 14.27 -2.39
N VAL A 533 -29.28 14.41 -3.65
CA VAL A 533 -29.15 15.66 -4.40
C VAL A 533 -30.30 16.59 -4.04
N PHE A 534 -29.96 17.84 -3.75
CA PHE A 534 -30.88 18.93 -3.49
C PHE A 534 -30.63 20.08 -4.48
N ARG A 535 -31.64 20.93 -4.64
CA ARG A 535 -31.59 22.13 -5.48
C ARG A 535 -31.99 23.33 -4.64
N LEU A 536 -31.10 24.31 -4.54
CA LEU A 536 -31.33 25.61 -3.93
C LEU A 536 -31.68 26.63 -5.02
N SER A 537 -32.84 27.27 -4.90
CA SER A 537 -33.18 28.47 -5.67
C SER A 537 -32.47 29.68 -5.07
N LEU A 538 -31.71 30.41 -5.89
CA LEU A 538 -31.08 31.66 -5.45
C LEU A 538 -32.07 32.82 -5.36
N ASP A 539 -33.21 32.68 -6.04
CA ASP A 539 -34.38 33.54 -5.85
C ASP A 539 -35.23 32.98 -4.69
N GLY A 540 -35.35 33.75 -3.61
CA GLY A 540 -36.14 33.39 -2.42
C GLY A 540 -35.55 32.32 -1.48
N GLY A 541 -34.49 31.59 -1.88
CA GLY A 541 -33.77 30.66 -1.00
C GLY A 541 -34.45 29.30 -0.75
N ALA A 542 -35.44 28.92 -1.57
CA ALA A 542 -36.17 27.66 -1.42
C ALA A 542 -35.29 26.45 -1.79
N ILE A 543 -35.35 25.39 -0.98
CA ILE A 543 -34.63 24.13 -1.20
C ILE A 543 -35.62 23.02 -1.56
N ALA A 544 -35.36 22.32 -2.65
CA ALA A 544 -36.12 21.15 -3.11
C ALA A 544 -35.21 19.90 -3.16
N GLN A 545 -35.80 18.73 -2.91
CA GLN A 545 -35.08 17.44 -2.97
C GLN A 545 -35.22 16.83 -4.37
N VAL A 546 -34.11 16.54 -5.03
CA VAL A 546 -34.06 16.02 -6.41
C VAL A 546 -34.04 14.49 -6.42
N THR A 547 -33.25 13.88 -5.54
CA THR A 547 -33.19 12.42 -5.42
C THR A 547 -33.77 11.96 -4.10
N ASN A 548 -34.36 10.77 -4.10
CA ASN A 548 -34.73 10.03 -2.89
C ASN A 548 -34.24 8.58 -3.04
N VAL A 549 -33.06 8.29 -2.51
CA VAL A 549 -32.42 6.96 -2.58
C VAL A 549 -32.34 6.29 -1.21
N PHE A 550 -32.33 4.96 -1.18
CA PHE A 550 -32.29 4.18 0.07
C PHE A 550 -30.90 4.11 0.73
N THR A 551 -29.84 4.05 -0.07
CA THR A 551 -28.45 3.95 0.43
C THR A 551 -27.86 5.34 0.61
N GLY A 552 -27.53 6.03 -0.49
CA GLY A 552 -26.99 7.38 -0.50
C GLY A 552 -26.25 7.70 -1.81
N VAL A 553 -26.29 8.97 -2.20
CA VAL A 553 -25.43 9.55 -3.24
C VAL A 553 -24.08 9.88 -2.61
N SER A 554 -23.00 9.20 -3.01
CA SER A 554 -21.71 9.27 -2.29
C SER A 554 -20.54 8.79 -3.15
N GLY A 555 -19.33 9.26 -2.82
CA GLY A 555 -18.08 8.59 -3.18
C GLY A 555 -17.52 7.79 -1.99
N ILE A 556 -16.19 7.65 -1.92
CA ILE A 556 -15.50 6.82 -0.92
C ILE A 556 -15.62 7.40 0.50
N THR A 557 -15.44 8.72 0.63
CA THR A 557 -15.45 9.47 1.90
C THR A 557 -16.66 10.39 1.96
N SER A 558 -16.87 11.04 3.11
CA SER A 558 -17.95 11.99 3.30
C SER A 558 -17.80 13.25 2.43
N LEU A 559 -16.58 13.61 2.01
CA LEU A 559 -16.26 14.75 1.15
C LEU A 559 -15.99 14.36 -0.32
N SER A 560 -16.06 13.07 -0.66
CA SER A 560 -15.87 12.65 -2.05
C SER A 560 -16.96 13.25 -2.96
N PRO A 561 -16.59 13.96 -4.03
CA PRO A 561 -17.57 14.47 -4.98
C PRO A 561 -18.28 13.31 -5.69
N ALA A 562 -19.58 13.45 -5.87
CA ALA A 562 -20.45 12.41 -6.41
C ALA A 562 -21.57 12.96 -7.32
N LEU A 563 -21.53 14.24 -7.69
CA LEU A 563 -22.52 14.94 -8.51
C LEU A 563 -21.83 15.82 -9.55
N SER A 564 -22.38 15.82 -10.77
CA SER A 564 -22.04 16.80 -11.81
C SER A 564 -23.28 17.18 -12.63
N VAL A 565 -23.37 18.47 -12.99
CA VAL A 565 -24.47 19.03 -13.79
C VAL A 565 -23.89 19.61 -15.08
N ALA A 566 -24.49 19.30 -16.23
CA ALA A 566 -24.04 19.83 -17.51
C ALA A 566 -24.32 21.34 -17.59
N GLN A 567 -23.39 22.12 -18.16
CA GLN A 567 -23.47 23.58 -18.24
C GLN A 567 -24.45 24.08 -19.33
N LYS A 568 -24.72 23.26 -20.35
CA LYS A 568 -25.51 23.64 -21.54
C LYS A 568 -26.67 22.68 -21.83
N ALA A 569 -26.93 21.71 -20.94
CA ALA A 569 -27.99 20.72 -21.09
C ALA A 569 -28.67 20.46 -19.74
N PRO A 570 -29.97 20.11 -19.71
CA PRO A 570 -30.68 19.76 -18.48
C PRO A 570 -30.36 18.32 -18.06
N ARG A 571 -29.08 18.04 -17.77
CA ARG A 571 -28.58 16.72 -17.38
C ARG A 571 -27.76 16.82 -16.12
N ALA A 572 -28.08 15.97 -15.14
CA ALA A 572 -27.23 15.73 -13.98
C ALA A 572 -26.84 14.26 -13.92
N VAL A 573 -25.61 13.97 -13.49
CA VAL A 573 -25.15 12.63 -13.18
C VAL A 573 -24.66 12.56 -11.74
N PHE A 574 -24.85 11.41 -11.11
CA PHE A 574 -24.43 11.21 -9.73
C PHE A 574 -24.09 9.76 -9.43
N ALA A 575 -23.20 9.54 -8.46
CA ALA A 575 -22.79 8.21 -8.00
C ALA A 575 -23.62 7.78 -6.78
N VAL A 576 -24.25 6.60 -6.86
CA VAL A 576 -25.07 5.99 -5.79
C VAL A 576 -24.41 4.71 -5.32
N TYR A 577 -24.27 4.52 -4.01
CA TYR A 577 -23.76 3.26 -3.47
C TYR A 577 -24.79 2.14 -3.64
N SER A 578 -24.41 1.05 -4.30
CA SER A 578 -25.30 -0.06 -4.62
C SER A 578 -24.52 -1.37 -4.80
N ASP A 579 -24.99 -2.44 -4.13
CA ASP A 579 -24.45 -3.80 -4.21
C ASP A 579 -22.96 -3.95 -3.84
N GLY A 580 -22.48 -3.15 -2.89
CA GLY A 580 -21.06 -3.15 -2.49
C GLY A 580 -20.13 -2.33 -3.40
N GLY A 581 -20.68 -1.55 -4.33
CA GLY A 581 -19.92 -0.65 -5.20
C GLY A 581 -20.68 0.65 -5.48
N TYR A 582 -20.22 1.43 -6.46
CA TYR A 582 -20.80 2.72 -6.84
C TYR A 582 -21.34 2.66 -8.26
N ALA A 583 -22.61 3.04 -8.42
CA ALA A 583 -23.29 3.13 -9.71
C ALA A 583 -23.45 4.59 -10.13
N ILE A 584 -23.06 4.94 -11.36
CA ILE A 584 -23.33 6.27 -11.92
C ILE A 584 -24.70 6.25 -12.58
N GLN A 585 -25.53 7.23 -12.24
CA GLN A 585 -26.87 7.42 -12.80
C GLN A 585 -27.00 8.80 -13.42
N ALA A 586 -27.99 8.95 -14.30
CA ALA A 586 -28.30 10.21 -14.96
C ALA A 586 -29.78 10.57 -14.80
N ILE A 587 -30.07 11.86 -14.61
CA ILE A 587 -31.40 12.45 -14.76
C ILE A 587 -31.34 13.44 -15.91
N ASP A 588 -32.19 13.24 -16.91
CA ASP A 588 -32.30 14.06 -18.13
C ASP A 588 -33.57 14.92 -18.16
N ASP A 589 -34.56 14.60 -17.34
CA ASP A 589 -35.83 15.31 -17.29
C ASP A 589 -35.69 16.57 -16.42
N ILE A 590 -35.90 17.74 -17.02
CA ILE A 590 -35.85 19.02 -16.34
C ILE A 590 -36.82 19.10 -15.17
N ARG A 591 -37.99 18.46 -15.25
CA ARG A 591 -38.98 18.44 -14.14
C ARG A 591 -38.49 17.60 -12.98
N ALA A 592 -37.80 16.49 -13.25
CA ALA A 592 -37.17 15.71 -12.19
C ALA A 592 -36.02 16.51 -11.53
N LEU A 593 -35.27 17.29 -12.32
CA LEU A 593 -34.22 18.17 -11.82
C LEU A 593 -34.74 19.39 -11.03
N GLU A 594 -36.00 19.80 -11.18
CA GLU A 594 -36.60 20.84 -10.32
C GLU A 594 -36.75 20.35 -8.88
N GLY A 595 -36.90 19.03 -8.70
CA GLY A 595 -37.08 18.39 -7.41
C GLY A 595 -38.48 18.57 -6.83
N GLY A 596 -38.68 18.02 -5.63
CA GLY A 596 -39.93 18.04 -4.91
C GLY A 596 -39.77 18.42 -3.43
N PRO A 597 -40.82 18.23 -2.62
CA PRO A 597 -40.73 18.45 -1.18
C PRO A 597 -39.70 17.53 -0.54
N ILE A 598 -39.06 18.02 0.52
CA ILE A 598 -38.08 17.25 1.28
C ILE A 598 -38.79 16.09 1.97
N VAL A 599 -38.26 14.88 1.76
CA VAL A 599 -38.77 13.66 2.36
C VAL A 599 -38.27 13.58 3.79
N GLN A 600 -39.19 13.54 4.75
CA GLN A 600 -38.82 13.45 6.16
C GLN A 600 -38.34 12.04 6.50
N LEU A 601 -37.06 11.92 6.83
CA LEU A 601 -36.48 10.68 7.35
C LEU A 601 -36.59 10.59 8.88
N PRO A 602 -36.54 9.38 9.45
CA PRO A 602 -36.37 9.20 10.89
C PRO A 602 -35.12 9.92 11.39
N ALA A 603 -35.19 10.56 12.56
CA ALA A 603 -34.03 11.25 13.16
C ALA A 603 -32.82 10.32 13.44
N THR A 604 -33.06 9.02 13.47
CA THR A 604 -32.07 7.97 13.69
C THR A 604 -31.51 7.36 12.40
N ALA A 605 -31.80 7.91 11.22
CA ALA A 605 -31.38 7.27 9.96
C ALA A 605 -29.85 7.29 9.73
N ALA A 606 -29.13 8.22 10.36
CA ALA A 606 -27.67 8.21 10.46
C ALA A 606 -27.10 7.28 11.55
N ALA A 607 -27.95 6.72 12.43
CA ALA A 607 -27.51 6.01 13.62
C ALA A 607 -27.41 4.49 13.41
N LEU A 608 -26.29 3.91 13.85
CA LEU A 608 -26.07 2.47 13.95
C LEU A 608 -26.82 1.91 15.17
N PRO A 609 -27.55 0.79 15.00
CA PRO A 609 -28.37 0.23 16.06
C PRO A 609 -27.54 -0.41 17.19
N PRO A 610 -28.14 -0.65 18.37
CA PRO A 610 -29.54 -0.37 18.72
C PRO A 610 -29.81 1.15 18.81
N LEU A 611 -31.02 1.53 18.41
CA LEU A 611 -31.45 2.94 18.33
C LEU A 611 -31.93 3.49 19.68
N ASP A 612 -32.52 2.63 20.53
CA ASP A 612 -32.83 2.98 21.92
C ASP A 612 -31.63 2.66 22.80
N ARG A 613 -31.00 3.72 23.32
CA ARG A 613 -29.84 3.65 24.23
C ARG A 613 -30.09 4.34 25.56
N ALA A 614 -31.33 4.77 25.83
CA ALA A 614 -31.63 5.64 26.96
C ALA A 614 -31.39 4.97 28.33
N GLN A 615 -31.47 3.63 28.40
CA GLN A 615 -31.35 2.87 29.65
C GLN A 615 -29.93 2.34 29.95
N ILE A 616 -29.02 2.39 28.98
CA ILE A 616 -27.71 1.70 29.04
C ILE A 616 -26.54 2.70 29.19
N GLY A 617 -26.82 4.01 29.08
CA GLY A 617 -25.83 5.09 29.11
C GLY A 617 -25.22 5.33 27.73
N THR A 618 -25.04 6.60 27.36
CA THR A 618 -24.49 7.01 26.04
C THR A 618 -23.02 7.42 26.15
N SER A 619 -22.21 6.71 26.94
CA SER A 619 -20.93 7.27 27.40
C SER A 619 -19.97 7.63 26.26
N ILE A 620 -19.77 6.80 25.23
CA ILE A 620 -18.89 7.13 24.11
C ILE A 620 -19.48 8.23 23.24
N ALA A 621 -20.75 8.09 22.83
CA ALA A 621 -21.41 9.10 22.00
C ALA A 621 -21.54 10.48 22.68
N ALA A 622 -21.63 10.50 24.02
CA ALA A 622 -21.61 11.72 24.82
C ALA A 622 -20.19 12.27 24.94
N VAL A 623 -19.20 11.42 25.26
CA VAL A 623 -17.79 11.82 25.44
C VAL A 623 -17.18 12.37 24.15
N ILE A 624 -17.52 11.84 22.97
CA ILE A 624 -17.05 12.36 21.68
C ILE A 624 -17.64 13.76 21.40
N LYS A 625 -18.88 14.01 21.83
CA LYS A 625 -19.56 15.29 21.65
C LYS A 625 -19.24 16.30 22.75
N ASP A 626 -18.68 15.85 23.87
CA ASP A 626 -18.34 16.71 24.99
C ASP A 626 -17.16 17.61 24.59
N PRO A 627 -17.36 18.94 24.50
CA PRO A 627 -16.27 19.86 24.24
C PRO A 627 -15.32 19.98 25.44
N GLU A 628 -15.69 19.50 26.63
CA GLU A 628 -14.79 19.43 27.78
C GLU A 628 -14.27 17.99 27.96
N PRO A 629 -12.99 17.77 28.33
CA PRO A 629 -12.00 18.75 28.75
C PRO A 629 -11.12 19.19 27.57
N VAL A 630 -11.27 20.43 27.13
CA VAL A 630 -10.34 21.04 26.17
C VAL A 630 -9.24 21.74 26.94
N PRO A 631 -7.96 21.42 26.70
CA PRO A 631 -6.87 22.22 27.24
C PRO A 631 -7.02 23.68 26.78
N PRO A 632 -6.89 24.68 27.69
CA PRO A 632 -6.96 26.09 27.31
C PRO A 632 -5.97 26.38 26.17
N ALA A 633 -6.36 27.21 25.19
CA ALA A 633 -5.52 27.53 24.04
C ALA A 633 -4.12 28.05 24.44
N ALA A 634 -4.04 28.78 25.55
CA ALA A 634 -2.79 29.32 26.11
C ALA A 634 -1.84 28.25 26.71
N THR A 635 -2.31 27.03 26.96
CA THR A 635 -1.51 25.95 27.59
C THR A 635 -0.51 25.32 26.62
N VAL A 636 -0.71 25.51 25.31
CA VAL A 636 0.16 25.03 24.23
C VAL A 636 0.82 26.24 23.55
N ALA A 637 1.53 27.07 24.32
CA ALA A 637 2.27 28.19 23.76
C ALA A 637 3.50 27.68 22.98
N LEU A 638 3.47 27.79 21.65
CA LEU A 638 4.53 27.35 20.72
C LEU A 638 5.93 27.85 21.12
N ASN A 639 6.04 29.09 21.61
CA ASN A 639 7.34 29.76 21.71
C ASN A 639 8.25 29.29 22.86
N SER A 640 7.72 28.63 23.90
CA SER A 640 8.55 28.14 25.04
C SER A 640 8.66 26.61 25.14
N ALA A 641 7.80 25.86 24.43
CA ALA A 641 7.74 24.40 24.52
C ALA A 641 8.36 23.67 23.31
N VAL A 642 8.63 24.39 22.22
CA VAL A 642 9.19 23.83 20.98
C VAL A 642 10.71 23.67 21.09
N LYS A 643 11.22 22.51 20.68
CA LYS A 643 12.66 22.20 20.61
C LYS A 643 13.03 21.64 19.25
N GLU A 644 14.22 21.97 18.75
CA GLU A 644 14.75 21.36 17.53
C GLU A 644 14.93 19.84 17.68
N TYR A 645 14.45 19.07 16.68
CA TYR A 645 14.65 17.63 16.67
C TYR A 645 16.10 17.28 16.35
N HIS A 646 16.70 16.44 17.21
CA HIS A 646 18.02 15.89 16.99
C HIS A 646 17.90 14.36 16.94
N PRO A 647 18.30 13.72 15.83
CA PRO A 647 18.25 12.27 15.70
C PRO A 647 19.03 11.56 16.79
N LYS A 648 18.42 10.55 17.42
CA LYS A 648 19.05 9.68 18.41
C LYS A 648 18.66 8.25 18.14
N LEU A 649 19.65 7.38 17.91
CA LEU A 649 19.42 5.95 17.74
C LEU A 649 18.99 5.32 19.06
N SER A 650 17.86 4.61 19.03
CA SER A 650 17.36 3.78 20.12
C SER A 650 17.25 2.34 19.65
N LEU A 651 17.41 1.36 20.56
CA LEU A 651 17.13 -0.04 20.24
C LEU A 651 15.63 -0.22 20.00
N ASP A 652 15.25 -0.69 18.82
CA ASP A 652 13.87 -0.90 18.43
C ASP A 652 13.40 -2.29 18.84
N PHE A 653 14.16 -3.31 18.44
CA PHE A 653 13.90 -4.70 18.84
C PHE A 653 15.14 -5.58 18.63
N ILE A 654 15.08 -6.77 19.23
CA ILE A 654 16.03 -7.86 19.03
C ILE A 654 15.28 -8.93 18.25
N ALA A 655 15.76 -9.30 17.06
CA ALA A 655 15.24 -10.44 16.33
C ALA A 655 15.39 -11.71 17.18
N GLN A 656 14.45 -12.64 17.08
CA GLN A 656 14.40 -13.81 17.96
C GLN A 656 15.78 -14.49 18.00
N PRO A 657 16.48 -14.49 19.16
CA PRO A 657 17.77 -15.11 19.24
C PRO A 657 17.62 -16.61 18.99
N SER A 658 18.52 -17.17 18.19
CA SER A 658 18.51 -18.58 17.87
C SER A 658 19.60 -19.31 18.65
N LEU A 659 19.27 -20.50 19.11
CA LEU A 659 20.22 -21.51 19.57
C LEU A 659 19.78 -22.83 18.94
N ALA A 660 20.66 -23.41 18.14
CA ALA A 660 20.43 -24.67 17.45
C ALA A 660 21.53 -25.64 17.84
N VAL A 661 21.13 -26.88 18.09
CA VAL A 661 22.02 -28.03 18.18
C VAL A 661 21.59 -28.97 17.08
N ALA A 662 22.51 -29.31 16.20
CA ALA A 662 22.26 -30.24 15.11
C ALA A 662 23.37 -31.29 15.06
N ALA A 663 23.02 -32.46 14.56
CA ALA A 663 23.94 -33.54 14.32
C ALA A 663 23.65 -34.12 12.94
N ASP A 664 24.68 -34.26 12.13
CA ASP A 664 24.61 -34.92 10.83
C ASP A 664 25.83 -35.83 10.63
N ARG A 665 26.03 -36.31 9.40
CA ARG A 665 27.18 -37.17 9.05
C ARG A 665 28.54 -36.48 9.19
N PHE A 666 28.57 -35.17 9.40
CA PHE A 666 29.74 -34.34 9.62
C PHE A 666 29.95 -33.99 11.11
N GLY A 667 29.11 -34.50 12.01
CA GLY A 667 29.25 -34.37 13.46
C GLY A 667 28.16 -33.55 14.13
N THR A 668 28.33 -33.29 15.43
CA THR A 668 27.41 -32.45 16.23
C THR A 668 27.94 -31.02 16.30
N TYR A 669 27.07 -30.04 16.04
CA TYR A 669 27.41 -28.62 16.12
C TYR A 669 26.35 -27.84 16.89
N ILE A 670 26.84 -26.86 17.65
CA ILE A 670 26.03 -25.85 18.31
C ILE A 670 26.19 -24.53 17.56
N GLY A 671 25.09 -23.89 17.22
CA GLY A 671 25.09 -22.60 16.54
C GLY A 671 24.03 -21.69 17.12
N GLY A 672 24.18 -20.40 16.91
CA GLY A 672 23.21 -19.44 17.38
C GLY A 672 23.61 -18.02 17.08
N GLY A 673 22.69 -17.11 17.32
CA GLY A 673 22.99 -15.69 17.22
C GLY A 673 21.78 -14.80 17.39
N ALA A 674 22.05 -13.50 17.26
CA ALA A 674 21.07 -12.46 17.44
C ALA A 674 21.31 -11.33 16.43
N THR A 675 20.23 -10.68 16.04
CA THR A 675 20.25 -9.47 15.23
C THR A 675 19.51 -8.38 15.98
N LEU A 676 20.13 -7.22 16.09
CA LEU A 676 19.60 -6.09 16.82
C LEU A 676 19.33 -4.95 15.81
N TYR A 677 18.24 -4.24 16.05
CA TYR A 677 17.77 -3.15 15.19
C TYR A 677 17.69 -1.87 15.98
N TRP A 678 18.27 -0.79 15.44
CA TRP A 678 18.20 0.53 16.01
C TRP A 678 17.73 1.52 14.95
N SER A 679 16.87 2.45 15.34
CA SER A 679 16.55 3.61 14.51
C SER A 679 16.34 4.87 15.35
N ASP A 680 16.32 6.02 14.69
CA ASP A 680 15.82 7.25 15.28
C ASP A 680 14.28 7.32 15.24
N MET A 681 13.69 8.45 15.67
CA MET A 681 12.22 8.55 15.75
C MET A 681 11.59 8.65 14.36
N LEU A 682 12.27 9.32 13.42
CA LEU A 682 11.80 9.55 12.06
C LEU A 682 12.16 8.42 11.09
N GLY A 683 12.97 7.44 11.50
CA GLY A 683 13.42 6.34 10.63
C GLY A 683 14.41 6.78 9.55
N ASP A 684 14.97 7.99 9.69
CA ASP A 684 15.97 8.57 8.80
C ASP A 684 17.32 7.87 8.98
N HIS A 685 17.61 7.45 10.21
CA HIS A 685 18.86 6.81 10.57
C HIS A 685 18.58 5.43 11.14
N ASN A 686 19.12 4.40 10.50
CA ASN A 686 18.95 3.01 10.91
C ASN A 686 20.32 2.35 11.07
N LEU A 687 20.47 1.55 12.12
CA LEU A 687 21.64 0.71 12.37
C LEU A 687 21.15 -0.71 12.58
N VAL A 688 21.80 -1.65 11.92
CA VAL A 688 21.59 -3.09 12.13
C VAL A 688 22.91 -3.68 12.58
N THR A 689 22.87 -4.55 13.56
CA THR A 689 24.02 -5.38 13.92
C THR A 689 23.58 -6.82 14.08
N MET A 690 24.47 -7.72 13.67
CA MET A 690 24.27 -9.16 13.71
C MET A 690 25.52 -9.80 14.28
N ALA A 691 25.32 -10.80 15.13
CA ALA A 691 26.37 -11.71 15.59
C ALA A 691 25.82 -13.14 15.59
N GLN A 692 26.54 -14.04 14.93
CA GLN A 692 26.19 -15.46 14.83
C GLN A 692 27.45 -16.33 14.90
N PHE A 693 27.31 -17.57 15.34
CA PHE A 693 28.35 -18.59 15.24
C PHE A 693 27.71 -19.90 14.82
N GLN A 694 28.46 -20.74 14.11
CA GLN A 694 27.99 -22.03 13.63
C GLN A 694 29.04 -23.11 13.91
N GLY A 695 28.82 -23.92 14.94
CA GLY A 695 29.71 -25.00 15.33
C GLY A 695 30.92 -24.52 16.12
N ARG A 696 31.97 -24.04 15.44
CA ARG A 696 33.23 -23.60 16.07
C ARG A 696 33.20 -22.09 16.34
N ILE A 697 33.87 -21.63 17.41
CA ILE A 697 34.05 -20.19 17.69
C ILE A 697 34.80 -19.48 16.54
N SER A 698 35.68 -20.21 15.83
CA SER A 698 36.37 -19.72 14.64
C SER A 698 35.43 -19.40 13.46
N ASP A 699 34.18 -19.86 13.52
CA ASP A 699 33.17 -19.70 12.49
C ASP A 699 32.20 -18.55 12.86
N PHE A 700 32.73 -17.55 13.58
CA PHE A 700 32.00 -16.37 13.98
C PHE A 700 31.71 -15.47 12.78
N ALA A 701 30.42 -15.21 12.59
CA ALA A 701 29.89 -14.23 11.66
C ALA A 701 29.45 -12.98 12.42
N ALA A 702 29.83 -11.82 11.93
CA ALA A 702 29.33 -10.55 12.42
C ALA A 702 29.13 -9.57 11.29
N ALA A 703 28.12 -8.73 11.41
CA ALA A 703 27.90 -7.66 10.46
C ALA A 703 27.28 -6.45 11.15
N THR A 704 27.59 -5.28 10.63
CA THR A 704 26.93 -4.04 11.01
C THR A 704 26.72 -3.18 9.78
N ALA A 705 25.53 -2.59 9.66
CA ALA A 705 25.19 -1.69 8.57
C ALA A 705 24.47 -0.46 9.12
N TYR A 706 24.95 0.72 8.75
CA TYR A 706 24.31 1.99 9.01
C TYR A 706 23.71 2.54 7.72
N LEU A 707 22.45 2.95 7.76
CA LEU A 707 21.68 3.49 6.65
C LEU A 707 21.18 4.89 7.02
N ASN A 708 21.40 5.85 6.13
CA ASN A 708 20.89 7.20 6.21
C ASN A 708 19.98 7.49 5.01
N ARG A 709 18.74 7.87 5.31
CA ARG A 709 17.69 8.27 4.36
C ARG A 709 17.10 9.63 4.72
N LYS A 710 17.83 10.49 5.42
CA LYS A 710 17.34 11.83 5.81
C LYS A 710 17.07 12.73 4.60
N SER A 711 17.78 12.47 3.50
CA SER A 711 17.68 13.25 2.27
C SER A 711 17.44 12.32 1.10
N ARG A 712 17.05 12.91 -0.04
CA ARG A 712 16.88 12.21 -1.30
C ARG A 712 18.05 11.31 -1.70
N LEU A 713 19.29 11.70 -1.38
CA LEU A 713 20.45 10.83 -1.52
C LEU A 713 20.48 9.86 -0.33
N ASN A 714 20.04 8.63 -0.59
CA ASN A 714 20.14 7.56 0.39
C ASN A 714 21.54 7.00 0.36
N TRP A 715 22.14 6.73 1.52
CA TRP A 715 23.43 6.07 1.58
C TRP A 715 23.53 5.12 2.77
N ALA A 716 24.28 4.05 2.57
CA ALA A 716 24.56 3.05 3.58
C ALA A 716 26.05 2.72 3.60
N VAL A 717 26.55 2.39 4.79
CA VAL A 717 27.89 1.84 4.99
C VAL A 717 27.78 0.61 5.86
N GLY A 718 28.49 -0.45 5.49
CA GLY A 718 28.46 -1.73 6.17
C GLY A 718 29.84 -2.33 6.33
N ALA A 719 30.01 -3.08 7.40
CA ALA A 719 31.19 -3.91 7.64
C ALA A 719 30.74 -5.32 8.03
N GLN A 720 31.45 -6.34 7.56
CA GLN A 720 31.11 -7.72 7.83
C GLN A 720 32.32 -8.65 7.92
N GLN A 721 32.12 -9.75 8.63
CA GLN A 721 32.89 -10.98 8.52
C GLN A 721 31.88 -12.14 8.42
N ILE A 722 31.91 -12.89 7.33
CA ILE A 722 31.03 -14.04 7.11
C ILE A 722 31.87 -15.25 6.66
N PRO A 723 31.93 -16.34 7.44
CA PRO A 723 32.50 -17.61 7.01
C PRO A 723 31.47 -18.42 6.20
N TYR A 724 31.86 -18.82 5.00
CA TYR A 724 31.16 -19.80 4.17
C TYR A 724 31.87 -21.14 4.30
N ILE A 725 31.16 -22.16 4.76
CA ILE A 725 31.72 -23.48 5.03
C ILE A 725 31.09 -24.49 4.09
N PHE A 726 31.92 -25.27 3.43
CA PHE A 726 31.54 -26.34 2.53
C PHE A 726 32.10 -27.66 3.07
N TYR A 727 31.26 -28.69 3.06
CA TYR A 727 31.65 -30.03 3.50
C TYR A 727 31.64 -31.00 2.32
N GLY A 728 32.71 -31.77 2.18
CA GLY A 728 32.84 -32.94 1.32
C GLY A 728 32.82 -34.21 2.16
N TYR A 729 32.28 -35.30 1.60
CA TYR A 729 32.33 -36.61 2.23
C TYR A 729 32.75 -37.66 1.20
N ALA A 730 33.73 -38.48 1.54
CA ALA A 730 34.08 -39.69 0.81
C ALA A 730 34.27 -40.85 1.78
N ALA A 731 33.94 -42.06 1.34
CA ALA A 731 34.24 -43.28 2.07
C ALA A 731 34.83 -44.31 1.12
N TYR A 732 35.96 -44.90 1.50
CA TYR A 732 36.66 -45.90 0.71
C TYR A 732 37.35 -46.92 1.60
N GLN A 733 37.69 -48.08 1.04
CA GLN A 733 38.50 -49.07 1.74
C GLN A 733 39.96 -48.87 1.35
N ASP A 734 40.84 -48.75 2.33
CA ASP A 734 42.28 -48.65 2.10
C ASP A 734 42.86 -50.03 1.67
N PRO A 735 44.11 -50.08 1.16
CA PRO A 735 44.76 -51.33 0.77
C PRO A 735 44.94 -52.36 1.90
N ASN A 736 44.84 -51.94 3.17
CA ASN A 736 44.94 -52.80 4.35
C ASN A 736 43.57 -53.31 4.83
N GLY A 737 42.50 -52.99 4.12
CA GLY A 737 41.14 -53.42 4.43
C GLY A 737 40.42 -52.56 5.47
N VAL A 738 40.99 -51.42 5.89
CA VAL A 738 40.39 -50.42 6.79
C VAL A 738 39.39 -49.57 6.02
N ILE A 739 38.19 -49.38 6.55
CA ILE A 739 37.20 -48.46 6.00
C ILE A 739 37.58 -47.06 6.43
N VAL A 740 37.93 -46.19 5.47
CA VAL A 740 38.30 -44.79 5.72
C VAL A 740 37.12 -43.92 5.35
N GLU A 741 36.62 -43.18 6.33
CA GLU A 741 35.71 -42.06 6.13
C GLU A 741 36.52 -40.76 6.08
N GLU A 742 36.30 -39.96 5.06
CA GLU A 742 37.03 -38.73 4.78
C GLU A 742 36.02 -37.57 4.71
N ILE A 743 36.18 -36.60 5.61
CA ILE A 743 35.37 -35.38 5.66
C ILE A 743 36.29 -34.21 5.32
N GLU A 744 36.06 -33.61 4.16
CA GLU A 744 36.73 -32.38 3.75
C GLU A 744 35.90 -31.18 4.22
N ARG A 745 36.56 -30.20 4.82
CA ARG A 745 35.96 -28.96 5.30
C ARG A 745 36.73 -27.79 4.69
N PHE A 746 36.15 -27.23 3.64
CA PHE A 746 36.65 -26.03 3.00
C PHE A 746 35.90 -24.80 3.55
N LYS A 747 36.64 -23.85 4.11
CA LYS A 747 36.10 -22.61 4.67
C LYS A 747 36.66 -21.40 3.94
N GLN A 748 35.76 -20.55 3.47
CA GLN A 748 36.05 -19.24 2.92
C GLN A 748 35.56 -18.16 3.89
N THR A 749 36.44 -17.34 4.44
CA THR A 749 36.05 -16.22 5.29
C THR A 749 36.11 -14.92 4.50
N ASN A 750 34.95 -14.28 4.31
CA ASN A 750 34.83 -13.00 3.64
C ASN A 750 34.80 -11.89 4.69
N ARG A 751 35.72 -10.93 4.59
CA ARG A 751 35.75 -9.70 5.39
C ARG A 751 35.53 -8.52 4.46
N GLY A 752 34.50 -7.73 4.73
CA GLY A 752 34.08 -6.66 3.84
C GLY A 752 33.91 -5.33 4.56
N LEU A 753 34.28 -4.25 3.89
CA LEU A 753 33.82 -2.89 4.17
C LEU A 753 33.20 -2.35 2.88
N ASN A 754 31.94 -1.97 2.90
CA ASN A 754 31.21 -1.57 1.72
C ASN A 754 30.35 -0.34 1.97
N GLY A 755 30.14 0.45 0.91
CA GLY A 755 29.26 1.61 0.89
C GLY A 755 28.36 1.56 -0.33
N VAL A 756 27.12 2.02 -0.17
CA VAL A 756 26.15 2.14 -1.25
C VAL A 756 25.51 3.52 -1.17
N MET A 757 25.32 4.15 -2.32
CA MET A 757 24.57 5.38 -2.49
C MET A 757 23.48 5.12 -3.52
N ALA A 758 22.26 5.59 -3.26
CA ALA A 758 21.15 5.49 -4.19
C ALA A 758 20.46 6.85 -4.28
N TYR A 759 20.26 7.32 -5.50
CA TYR A 759 19.54 8.55 -5.79
C TYR A 759 18.30 8.24 -6.66
N PRO A 760 17.10 8.20 -6.09
CA PRO A 760 15.87 8.01 -6.84
C PRO A 760 15.40 9.31 -7.50
N PHE A 761 15.27 9.29 -8.83
CA PHE A 761 14.78 10.40 -9.63
C PHE A 761 13.25 10.52 -9.60
N ASN A 762 12.56 9.39 -9.49
CA ASN A 762 11.11 9.28 -9.35
C ASN A 762 10.76 7.88 -8.82
N ARG A 763 9.47 7.52 -8.77
CA ARG A 763 9.02 6.20 -8.26
C ARG A 763 9.53 5.01 -9.09
N SER A 764 9.99 5.22 -10.33
CA SER A 764 10.48 4.15 -11.21
C SER A 764 11.99 4.19 -11.46
N ASP A 765 12.60 5.38 -11.56
CA ASP A 765 14.01 5.54 -11.97
C ASP A 765 14.92 5.90 -10.80
N ARG A 766 16.09 5.25 -10.74
CA ARG A 766 17.17 5.60 -9.81
C ARG A 766 18.55 5.28 -10.36
N VAL A 767 19.55 5.97 -9.83
CA VAL A 767 20.97 5.59 -9.96
C VAL A 767 21.46 5.04 -8.64
N GLU A 768 22.26 3.98 -8.69
CA GLU A 768 22.95 3.40 -7.54
C GLU A 768 24.46 3.37 -7.80
N ILE A 769 25.24 3.71 -6.78
CA ILE A 769 26.69 3.60 -6.78
C ILE A 769 27.08 2.78 -5.56
N SER A 770 27.86 1.72 -5.76
CA SER A 770 28.42 0.94 -4.65
C SER A 770 29.94 0.88 -4.75
N GLY A 771 30.60 0.71 -3.61
CA GLY A 771 32.04 0.58 -3.54
C GLY A 771 32.48 -0.09 -2.26
N GLY A 772 33.49 -0.95 -2.31
CA GLY A 772 33.95 -1.65 -1.12
C GLY A 772 35.26 -2.40 -1.29
N LEU A 773 35.83 -2.76 -0.14
CA LEU A 773 36.98 -3.63 0.01
C LEU A 773 36.51 -4.99 0.53
N GLN A 774 36.93 -6.06 -0.12
CA GLN A 774 36.64 -7.43 0.29
C GLN A 774 37.92 -8.24 0.37
N GLN A 775 38.26 -8.72 1.57
CA GLN A 775 39.30 -9.71 1.76
C GLN A 775 38.67 -11.10 1.86
N ILE A 776 39.19 -12.05 1.09
CA ILE A 776 38.77 -13.44 1.09
C ILE A 776 39.96 -14.28 1.55
N SER A 777 39.82 -14.99 2.67
CA SER A 777 40.80 -15.96 3.16
C SER A 777 40.24 -17.38 3.13
N TYR A 778 41.11 -18.36 2.92
CA TYR A 778 40.75 -19.75 2.73
C TYR A 778 41.36 -20.62 3.84
N ASP A 779 40.72 -21.74 4.12
CA ASP A 779 41.13 -22.74 5.10
C ASP A 779 40.57 -24.09 4.62
N ASP A 780 41.39 -25.13 4.56
CA ASP A 780 41.00 -26.43 4.02
C ASP A 780 41.54 -27.55 4.91
N GLU A 781 40.63 -28.31 5.49
CA GLU A 781 40.90 -29.35 6.48
C GLU A 781 40.24 -30.65 6.04
N ILE A 782 41.00 -31.74 5.98
CA ILE A 782 40.48 -33.10 5.77
C ILE A 782 40.60 -33.88 7.07
N GLN A 783 39.47 -34.35 7.58
CA GLN A 783 39.39 -35.28 8.70
C GLN A 783 39.23 -36.70 8.15
N LYS A 784 40.08 -37.62 8.60
CA LYS A 784 40.03 -39.04 8.22
C LYS A 784 39.80 -39.92 9.44
N HIS A 785 38.71 -40.67 9.44
CA HIS A 785 38.39 -41.68 10.42
C HIS A 785 38.56 -43.07 9.78
N GLY A 786 39.55 -43.84 10.24
CA GLY A 786 39.74 -45.22 9.81
C GLY A 786 39.06 -46.19 10.77
N PHE A 787 38.28 -47.13 10.25
CA PHE A 787 37.61 -48.19 11.01
C PHE A 787 38.08 -49.57 10.54
N ASN A 788 38.55 -50.38 11.49
CA ASN A 788 38.84 -51.80 11.25
C ASN A 788 37.53 -52.55 10.92
N GLN A 789 37.62 -53.72 10.29
CA GLN A 789 36.44 -54.53 9.93
C GLN A 789 35.56 -54.96 11.13
N ASN A 790 36.10 -54.91 12.36
CA ASN A 790 35.37 -55.16 13.59
C ASN A 790 34.68 -53.90 14.17
N GLY A 791 34.71 -52.76 13.47
CA GLY A 791 34.14 -51.49 13.88
C GLY A 791 34.99 -50.66 14.85
N SER A 792 36.19 -51.13 15.24
CA SER A 792 37.10 -50.34 16.09
C SER A 792 37.82 -49.26 15.28
N VAL A 793 38.01 -48.07 15.89
CA VAL A 793 38.76 -46.97 15.26
C VAL A 793 40.23 -47.38 15.12
N ALA A 794 40.70 -47.46 13.88
CA ALA A 794 42.09 -47.73 13.51
C ALA A 794 42.96 -46.47 13.62
N PHE A 795 42.44 -45.32 13.16
CA PHE A 795 43.08 -44.02 13.30
C PHE A 795 42.05 -42.89 13.17
N ASP A 796 42.39 -41.74 13.72
CA ASP A 796 41.70 -40.47 13.54
C ASP A 796 42.79 -39.42 13.26
N SER A 797 42.67 -38.69 12.15
CA SER A 797 43.67 -37.73 11.74
C SER A 797 43.07 -36.52 11.04
N THR A 798 43.66 -35.35 11.28
CA THR A 798 43.29 -34.09 10.63
C THR A 798 44.46 -33.59 9.80
N ILE A 799 44.22 -33.38 8.51
CA ILE A 799 45.21 -32.90 7.54
C ILE A 799 44.79 -31.49 7.12
N HIS A 800 45.72 -30.54 7.15
CA HIS A 800 45.48 -29.20 6.61
C HIS A 800 46.08 -29.14 5.21
N ASN A 801 45.24 -28.89 4.22
CA ASN A 801 45.68 -28.78 2.84
C ASN A 801 46.29 -27.39 2.56
N PRO A 802 47.24 -27.28 1.62
CA PRO A 802 47.72 -25.99 1.16
C PRO A 802 46.58 -25.20 0.50
N VAL A 803 46.33 -23.99 0.98
CA VAL A 803 45.33 -23.08 0.42
C VAL A 803 45.98 -21.89 -0.31
N PRO A 804 45.30 -21.26 -1.28
CA PRO A 804 45.78 -20.04 -1.91
C PRO A 804 45.96 -18.89 -0.91
N PRO A 805 46.84 -17.91 -1.20
CA PRO A 805 46.92 -16.68 -0.43
C PRO A 805 45.59 -15.92 -0.42
N ALA A 806 45.33 -15.18 0.65
CA ALA A 806 44.15 -14.33 0.74
C ALA A 806 44.11 -13.31 -0.42
N VAL A 807 42.93 -13.11 -0.99
CA VAL A 807 42.70 -12.14 -2.08
C VAL A 807 42.01 -10.92 -1.51
N THR A 808 42.50 -9.73 -1.84
CA THR A 808 41.81 -8.46 -1.55
C THR A 808 41.27 -7.90 -2.85
N LEU A 809 39.97 -7.65 -2.89
CA LEU A 809 39.26 -7.10 -4.04
C LEU A 809 38.74 -5.71 -3.67
N GLU A 810 38.92 -4.77 -4.59
CA GLU A 810 38.29 -3.46 -4.54
C GLU A 810 37.22 -3.46 -5.63
N ALA A 811 35.95 -3.54 -5.23
CA ALA A 811 34.84 -3.58 -6.17
C ALA A 811 34.08 -2.27 -6.12
N THR A 812 33.68 -1.76 -7.29
CA THR A 812 32.84 -0.57 -7.40
C THR A 812 31.79 -0.83 -8.46
N SER A 813 30.54 -0.48 -8.21
CA SER A 813 29.48 -0.65 -9.20
C SER A 813 28.69 0.63 -9.44
N PHE A 814 28.30 0.83 -10.70
CA PHE A 814 27.45 1.93 -11.16
C PHE A 814 26.23 1.33 -11.83
N SER A 815 25.04 1.59 -11.29
CA SER A 815 23.80 1.00 -11.78
C SER A 815 22.78 2.07 -12.13
N LEU A 816 22.12 1.92 -13.28
CA LEU A 816 20.91 2.63 -13.64
C LEU A 816 19.75 1.65 -13.61
N VAL A 817 18.71 1.96 -12.83
CA VAL A 817 17.58 1.06 -12.59
C VAL A 817 16.27 1.78 -12.91
N HIS A 818 15.42 1.11 -13.67
CA HIS A 818 14.03 1.45 -13.90
C HIS A 818 13.15 0.29 -13.43
N ASP A 819 12.14 0.56 -12.60
CA ASP A 819 11.14 -0.42 -12.20
C ASP A 819 9.75 0.21 -12.13
N ASN A 820 8.91 -0.10 -13.11
CA ASN A 820 7.51 0.27 -13.16
C ASN A 820 6.59 -0.97 -13.18
N SER A 821 7.03 -2.08 -12.57
CA SER A 821 6.31 -3.34 -12.58
C SER A 821 5.17 -3.39 -11.54
N PHE A 822 4.05 -4.00 -11.93
CA PHE A 822 2.89 -4.25 -11.07
C PHE A 822 2.74 -5.73 -10.78
N TYR A 823 2.66 -6.06 -9.50
CA TYR A 823 2.60 -7.43 -9.01
C TYR A 823 1.18 -7.99 -9.01
N GLY A 824 1.05 -9.21 -9.53
CA GLY A 824 -0.06 -10.09 -9.22
C GLY A 824 0.23 -10.91 -7.96
N ALA A 825 -0.50 -12.00 -7.77
CA ALA A 825 -0.35 -12.83 -6.57
C ALA A 825 0.99 -13.57 -6.48
N THR A 826 1.62 -13.94 -7.60
CA THR A 826 2.88 -14.73 -7.62
C THR A 826 4.00 -14.12 -8.45
N SER A 827 3.72 -13.14 -9.31
CA SER A 827 4.72 -12.50 -10.18
C SER A 827 4.22 -11.18 -10.75
N PRO A 828 5.08 -10.33 -11.34
CA PRO A 828 4.63 -9.17 -12.10
C PRO A 828 3.78 -9.56 -13.31
N ILE A 829 2.69 -8.81 -13.51
CA ILE A 829 1.71 -9.04 -14.59
C ILE A 829 1.54 -7.85 -15.54
N LEU A 830 2.01 -6.65 -15.15
CA LEU A 830 2.01 -5.45 -15.98
C LEU A 830 3.28 -4.62 -15.72
N GLY A 831 3.67 -3.81 -16.70
CA GLY A 831 4.78 -2.85 -16.58
C GLY A 831 6.10 -3.40 -17.12
N ASP A 832 7.20 -2.78 -16.73
CA ASP A 832 8.56 -3.16 -17.14
C ASP A 832 9.59 -2.82 -16.09
N ARG A 833 10.74 -3.46 -16.25
CA ARG A 833 11.90 -3.27 -15.39
C ARG A 833 13.17 -3.42 -16.22
N TRP A 834 14.15 -2.55 -15.99
CA TRP A 834 15.49 -2.77 -16.49
C TRP A 834 16.56 -2.30 -15.52
N ARG A 835 17.71 -2.98 -15.55
CA ARG A 835 18.92 -2.64 -14.80
C ARG A 835 20.11 -2.74 -15.72
N LEU A 836 20.89 -1.66 -15.78
CA LEU A 836 22.18 -1.61 -16.46
C LEU A 836 23.24 -1.32 -15.40
N GLU A 837 24.24 -2.18 -15.29
CA GLU A 837 25.27 -2.07 -14.26
C GLU A 837 26.67 -2.35 -14.83
N ALA A 838 27.62 -1.52 -14.39
CA ALA A 838 29.03 -1.58 -14.72
C ALA A 838 29.83 -1.69 -13.42
N ASP A 839 30.57 -2.78 -13.25
CA ASP A 839 31.24 -3.15 -12.01
C ASP A 839 32.73 -3.47 -12.25
N PRO A 840 33.62 -2.47 -12.28
CA PRO A 840 35.05 -2.69 -12.27
C PRO A 840 35.55 -3.19 -10.90
N THR A 841 36.37 -4.23 -10.94
CA THR A 841 37.05 -4.83 -9.79
C THR A 841 38.57 -4.72 -9.93
N PHE A 842 39.23 -4.29 -8.87
CA PHE A 842 40.68 -4.11 -8.76
C PHE A 842 41.27 -4.86 -7.54
N GLY A 843 42.58 -4.70 -7.31
CA GLY A 843 43.31 -5.31 -6.20
C GLY A 843 44.08 -6.56 -6.63
N GLY A 844 43.84 -7.69 -5.94
CA GLY A 844 44.47 -8.98 -6.22
C GLY A 844 43.97 -9.66 -7.50
N LEU A 845 42.87 -9.17 -8.07
CA LEU A 845 42.32 -9.54 -9.39
C LEU A 845 41.85 -8.26 -10.10
N GLN A 846 42.02 -8.22 -11.42
CA GLN A 846 41.57 -7.10 -12.26
C GLN A 846 40.63 -7.59 -13.37
N PHE A 847 39.35 -7.22 -13.25
CA PHE A 847 38.33 -7.50 -14.25
C PHE A 847 37.18 -6.49 -14.18
N PHE A 848 36.31 -6.52 -15.17
CA PHE A 848 35.13 -5.68 -15.31
C PHE A 848 33.89 -6.55 -15.50
N THR A 849 32.87 -6.36 -14.68
CA THR A 849 31.59 -7.05 -14.83
C THR A 849 30.57 -6.11 -15.49
N ALA A 850 29.95 -6.59 -16.58
CA ALA A 850 28.81 -5.93 -17.21
C ALA A 850 27.54 -6.71 -16.89
N TYR A 851 26.50 -6.02 -16.43
CA TYR A 851 25.19 -6.59 -16.13
C TYR A 851 24.09 -5.81 -16.85
N ALA A 852 23.22 -6.52 -17.56
CA ALA A 852 22.05 -5.94 -18.20
C ALA A 852 20.85 -6.89 -18.04
N ASP A 853 19.77 -6.46 -17.40
CA ASP A 853 18.52 -7.22 -17.26
C ASP A 853 17.37 -6.33 -17.75
N TYR A 854 16.61 -6.78 -18.75
CA TYR A 854 15.41 -6.11 -19.27
C TYR A 854 14.22 -7.06 -19.19
N ARG A 855 13.09 -6.57 -18.68
CA ARG A 855 11.85 -7.32 -18.52
C ARG A 855 10.64 -6.50 -18.94
N LYS A 856 9.69 -7.14 -19.61
CA LYS A 856 8.42 -6.53 -20.00
C LYS A 856 7.26 -7.46 -19.70
N TYR A 857 6.18 -6.90 -19.14
CA TYR A 857 4.94 -7.58 -18.81
C TYR A 857 3.78 -6.84 -19.46
N VAL A 858 3.04 -7.53 -20.33
CA VAL A 858 1.90 -6.94 -21.06
C VAL A 858 0.71 -7.87 -20.91
N MET A 859 -0.48 -7.31 -20.70
CA MET A 859 -1.74 -8.06 -20.67
C MET A 859 -2.65 -7.57 -21.81
N PRO A 860 -2.47 -8.06 -23.06
CA PRO A 860 -3.25 -7.58 -24.21
C PRO A 860 -4.73 -7.94 -24.09
N VAL A 861 -5.01 -9.13 -23.58
CA VAL A 861 -6.37 -9.66 -23.39
C VAL A 861 -6.44 -10.31 -22.01
N ARG A 862 -7.41 -9.91 -21.19
CA ARG A 862 -7.60 -10.54 -19.87
C ARG A 862 -8.04 -12.00 -20.00
N PRO A 863 -7.54 -12.90 -19.13
CA PRO A 863 -6.59 -12.68 -18.03
C PRO A 863 -5.12 -13.00 -18.41
N PHE A 864 -4.77 -13.01 -19.70
CA PHE A 864 -3.48 -13.49 -20.20
C PHE A 864 -2.38 -12.42 -20.18
N THR A 865 -1.31 -12.71 -19.44
CA THR A 865 -0.09 -11.89 -19.37
C THR A 865 1.01 -12.50 -20.22
N PHE A 866 1.59 -11.73 -21.13
CA PHE A 866 2.84 -12.06 -21.81
C PHE A 866 4.02 -11.40 -21.10
N ALA A 867 4.97 -12.22 -20.65
CA ALA A 867 6.16 -11.80 -19.92
C ALA A 867 7.42 -12.17 -20.71
N VAL A 868 8.34 -11.23 -20.89
CA VAL A 868 9.63 -11.47 -21.54
C VAL A 868 10.78 -10.96 -20.70
N ARG A 869 11.93 -11.62 -20.80
CA ARG A 869 13.19 -11.22 -20.15
C ARG A 869 14.36 -11.42 -21.09
N ALA A 870 15.31 -10.49 -21.06
CA ALA A 870 16.65 -10.64 -21.59
C ALA A 870 17.66 -10.27 -20.50
N LEU A 871 18.63 -11.14 -20.23
CA LEU A 871 19.66 -10.95 -19.20
C LEU A 871 21.04 -11.26 -19.78
N HIS A 872 21.99 -10.35 -19.60
CA HIS A 872 23.41 -10.58 -19.82
C HIS A 872 24.17 -10.31 -18.52
N ILE A 873 25.08 -11.22 -18.16
CA ILE A 873 26.07 -11.00 -17.10
C ILE A 873 27.42 -11.47 -17.65
N GLY A 874 28.44 -10.63 -17.63
CA GLY A 874 29.74 -10.97 -18.19
C GLY A 874 30.90 -10.34 -17.46
N ARG A 875 31.92 -11.15 -17.12
CA ARG A 875 33.23 -10.68 -16.66
C ARG A 875 34.19 -10.56 -17.83
N TYR A 876 34.89 -9.45 -17.91
CA TYR A 876 35.81 -9.07 -18.99
C TYR A 876 37.14 -8.59 -18.40
N GLY A 877 38.23 -8.71 -19.16
CA GLY A 877 39.56 -8.29 -18.71
C GLY A 877 40.48 -9.46 -18.34
N ARG A 878 41.65 -9.12 -17.79
CA ARG A 878 42.78 -10.03 -17.62
C ARG A 878 42.47 -11.21 -16.70
N ASP A 879 41.84 -10.94 -15.56
CA ASP A 879 41.65 -11.94 -14.50
C ASP A 879 40.19 -12.42 -14.41
N ALA A 880 39.38 -12.20 -15.46
CA ALA A 880 37.95 -12.54 -15.49
C ALA A 880 37.64 -14.05 -15.35
N GLU A 881 38.66 -14.89 -15.52
CA GLU A 881 38.64 -16.35 -15.50
C GLU A 881 39.63 -16.95 -14.49
N ASP A 882 40.09 -16.16 -13.52
CA ASP A 882 40.99 -16.65 -12.45
C ASP A 882 40.30 -17.74 -11.61
N ILE A 883 41.04 -18.79 -11.27
CA ILE A 883 40.52 -19.96 -10.53
C ILE A 883 40.02 -19.61 -9.11
N ARG A 884 40.45 -18.47 -8.56
CA ARG A 884 40.05 -18.00 -7.22
C ARG A 884 38.65 -17.39 -7.21
N ILE A 885 38.02 -17.20 -8.38
CA ILE A 885 36.63 -16.73 -8.52
C ILE A 885 35.75 -17.78 -9.22
N TYR A 886 34.57 -18.04 -8.66
CA TYR A 886 33.66 -19.03 -9.24
C TYR A 886 33.15 -18.59 -10.62
N PRO A 887 33.06 -19.51 -11.60
CA PRO A 887 32.39 -19.24 -12.88
C PRO A 887 30.88 -19.06 -12.68
N MET A 888 30.24 -18.39 -13.63
CA MET A 888 28.78 -18.26 -13.65
C MET A 888 28.14 -19.54 -14.19
N PHE A 889 27.02 -19.92 -13.59
CA PHE A 889 26.23 -21.08 -13.95
C PHE A 889 24.88 -20.65 -14.53
N ILE A 890 24.55 -21.11 -15.73
CA ILE A 890 23.28 -20.73 -16.38
C ILE A 890 22.10 -21.66 -16.03
N GLY A 891 22.39 -22.83 -15.47
CA GLY A 891 21.38 -23.85 -15.13
C GLY A 891 20.59 -23.57 -13.85
N TYR A 892 20.67 -22.36 -13.29
CA TYR A 892 19.81 -21.96 -12.18
C TYR A 892 18.35 -21.90 -12.60
N SER A 893 17.47 -22.25 -11.67
CA SER A 893 16.03 -22.30 -11.87
C SER A 893 15.37 -20.99 -12.29
N SER A 894 15.99 -19.85 -11.95
CA SER A 894 15.61 -18.48 -12.29
C SER A 894 16.20 -17.97 -13.61
N LEU A 895 17.02 -18.79 -14.29
CA LEU A 895 17.66 -18.50 -15.56
C LEU A 895 17.12 -19.45 -16.65
N VAL A 896 17.69 -20.64 -16.80
CA VAL A 896 17.25 -21.65 -17.78
C VAL A 896 16.80 -22.91 -17.04
N ARG A 897 15.49 -23.19 -17.07
CA ARG A 897 14.90 -24.31 -16.33
C ARG A 897 15.30 -25.65 -16.94
N GLY A 898 15.42 -26.69 -16.10
CA GLY A 898 15.72 -28.05 -16.54
C GLY A 898 17.20 -28.41 -16.65
N TYR A 899 18.08 -27.50 -16.21
CA TYR A 899 19.53 -27.65 -16.22
C TYR A 899 20.13 -27.53 -14.81
N ASP A 900 19.35 -27.80 -13.77
CA ASP A 900 19.78 -27.72 -12.38
C ASP A 900 20.89 -28.76 -12.07
N ARG A 901 21.89 -28.41 -11.23
CA ARG A 901 23.06 -29.28 -10.94
C ARG A 901 22.68 -30.70 -10.49
N GLY A 902 21.68 -30.83 -9.63
CA GLY A 902 21.23 -32.13 -9.11
C GLY A 902 20.38 -32.95 -10.10
N SER A 903 20.08 -32.42 -11.29
CA SER A 903 19.21 -33.10 -12.26
C SER A 903 19.95 -33.98 -13.27
N PHE A 904 21.29 -33.91 -13.30
CA PHE A 904 22.14 -34.65 -14.23
C PHE A 904 22.39 -36.08 -13.78
N GLN A 905 22.32 -37.01 -14.73
CA GLN A 905 22.66 -38.42 -14.54
C GLN A 905 24.05 -38.70 -15.14
N LEU A 906 24.76 -39.67 -14.57
CA LEU A 906 26.07 -40.11 -15.06
C LEU A 906 26.03 -40.60 -16.53
N SER A 907 24.89 -41.13 -16.99
CA SER A 907 24.72 -41.57 -18.39
C SER A 907 24.75 -40.41 -19.39
N GLU A 908 24.40 -39.18 -18.97
CA GLU A 908 24.37 -38.00 -19.83
C GLU A 908 25.76 -37.42 -20.12
N CYS A 909 26.78 -37.84 -19.36
CA CYS A 909 28.17 -37.42 -19.51
C CYS A 909 28.89 -38.28 -20.57
N VAL A 910 28.37 -38.27 -21.80
CA VAL A 910 28.89 -39.06 -22.93
C VAL A 910 30.16 -38.41 -23.51
N ASN A 911 31.16 -39.22 -23.86
CA ASN A 911 32.48 -38.81 -24.35
C ASN A 911 33.25 -37.88 -23.38
N PRO A 912 33.45 -38.29 -22.12
CA PRO A 912 34.22 -37.50 -21.16
C PRO A 912 35.68 -37.38 -21.62
N THR A 913 36.26 -36.21 -21.46
CA THR A 913 37.70 -35.98 -21.59
C THR A 913 38.30 -35.66 -20.23
N PRO A 914 39.62 -35.82 -20.02
CA PRO A 914 40.25 -35.44 -18.75
C PRO A 914 39.98 -33.99 -18.32
N THR A 915 39.70 -33.10 -19.29
CA THR A 915 39.41 -31.67 -19.08
C THR A 915 37.93 -31.32 -19.11
N SER A 916 37.06 -32.26 -19.49
CA SER A 916 35.60 -32.08 -19.56
C SER A 916 34.94 -33.43 -19.23
N PRO A 917 34.85 -33.76 -17.93
CA PRO A 917 34.32 -35.04 -17.47
C PRO A 917 32.82 -35.17 -17.72
N CYS A 918 32.11 -34.07 -17.99
CA CYS A 918 30.71 -34.12 -18.41
C CYS A 918 30.40 -32.97 -19.40
N PRO A 919 30.63 -33.14 -20.71
CA PRO A 919 30.56 -32.04 -21.69
C PRO A 919 29.23 -31.27 -21.70
N VAL A 920 28.11 -31.96 -21.49
CA VAL A 920 26.76 -31.35 -21.44
C VAL A 920 26.60 -30.46 -20.20
N PHE A 921 27.17 -30.87 -19.06
CA PHE A 921 27.15 -30.08 -17.83
C PHE A 921 28.16 -28.93 -17.88
N ASP A 922 29.34 -29.18 -18.43
CA ASP A 922 30.41 -28.20 -18.59
C ASP A 922 29.99 -27.04 -19.51
N GLN A 923 29.02 -27.24 -20.41
CA GLN A 923 28.40 -26.19 -21.24
C GLN A 923 27.65 -25.13 -20.45
N LEU A 924 27.28 -25.41 -19.21
CA LEU A 924 26.48 -24.49 -18.38
C LEU A 924 27.32 -23.47 -17.61
N TRP A 925 28.65 -23.57 -17.70
CA TRP A 925 29.59 -22.74 -16.96
C TRP A 925 30.33 -21.79 -17.89
N GLY A 926 30.59 -20.57 -17.42
CA GLY A 926 31.37 -19.59 -18.16
C GLY A 926 31.70 -18.34 -17.37
N SER A 927 32.55 -17.48 -17.93
CA SER A 927 32.79 -16.12 -17.43
C SER A 927 31.76 -15.12 -17.92
N LYS A 928 30.87 -15.53 -18.85
CA LYS A 928 29.77 -14.74 -19.42
C LYS A 928 28.54 -15.62 -19.62
N ILE A 929 27.36 -15.04 -19.42
CA ILE A 929 26.06 -15.67 -19.68
C ILE A 929 25.12 -14.70 -20.39
N LEU A 930 24.30 -15.22 -21.30
CA LEU A 930 23.19 -14.52 -21.94
C LEU A 930 21.96 -15.41 -21.86
N VAL A 931 20.85 -14.88 -21.37
CA VAL A 931 19.59 -15.59 -21.12
C VAL A 931 18.43 -14.81 -21.73
N ALA A 932 17.50 -15.52 -22.35
CA ALA A 932 16.22 -15.01 -22.80
C ALA A 932 15.09 -15.93 -22.29
N ASN A 933 14.03 -15.33 -21.74
CA ASN A 933 12.86 -16.06 -21.28
C ASN A 933 11.60 -15.44 -21.88
N ALA A 934 10.63 -16.26 -22.27
CA ALA A 934 9.29 -15.84 -22.64
C ALA A 934 8.27 -16.70 -21.89
N GLU A 935 7.24 -16.09 -21.31
CA GLU A 935 6.15 -16.78 -20.61
C GLU A 935 4.79 -16.20 -20.99
N LEU A 936 3.82 -17.08 -21.24
CA LEU A 936 2.39 -16.75 -21.27
C LEU A 936 1.77 -17.21 -19.95
N ARG A 937 1.33 -16.27 -19.12
CA ARG A 937 0.82 -16.49 -17.76
C ARG A 937 -0.67 -16.22 -17.67
N PHE A 938 -1.39 -17.01 -16.88
CA PHE A 938 -2.81 -16.83 -16.63
C PHE A 938 -3.24 -17.50 -15.30
N PRO A 939 -4.26 -16.95 -14.61
CA PRO A 939 -4.85 -17.59 -13.44
C PRO A 939 -5.85 -18.68 -13.86
N PRO A 940 -5.57 -19.98 -13.62
CA PRO A 940 -6.41 -21.06 -14.14
C PRO A 940 -7.83 -21.06 -13.54
N PHE A 941 -7.99 -20.78 -12.25
CA PHE A 941 -9.33 -20.74 -11.63
C PHE A 941 -10.14 -19.53 -12.06
N GLY A 942 -9.51 -18.35 -12.16
CA GLY A 942 -10.12 -17.15 -12.72
C GLY A 942 -10.59 -17.36 -14.15
N LEU A 943 -9.77 -17.98 -14.99
CA LEU A 943 -10.12 -18.33 -16.38
C LEU A 943 -11.32 -19.28 -16.47
N LEU A 944 -11.43 -20.25 -15.57
CA LEU A 944 -12.54 -21.20 -15.49
C LEU A 944 -13.80 -20.61 -14.83
N GLY A 945 -13.75 -19.36 -14.35
CA GLY A 945 -14.84 -18.73 -13.60
C GLY A 945 -15.12 -19.42 -12.25
N VAL A 946 -14.16 -20.20 -11.75
CA VAL A 946 -14.26 -20.92 -10.48
C VAL A 946 -13.77 -20.00 -9.37
N GLY A 947 -14.71 -19.44 -8.62
CA GLY A 947 -14.45 -18.41 -7.60
C GLY A 947 -14.77 -17.00 -8.09
N GLY A 948 -14.39 -15.99 -7.30
CA GLY A 948 -14.58 -14.57 -7.65
C GLY A 948 -13.24 -13.86 -7.90
N GLY A 949 -13.26 -12.80 -8.71
CA GLY A 949 -12.10 -11.97 -9.03
C GLY A 949 -11.08 -12.61 -9.99
N TYR A 950 -10.00 -11.87 -10.26
CA TYR A 950 -8.99 -12.23 -11.27
C TYR A 950 -8.36 -13.62 -11.08
N TYR A 951 -8.10 -14.04 -9.83
CA TYR A 951 -7.46 -15.33 -9.53
C TYR A 951 -8.42 -16.49 -9.29
N GLY A 952 -9.70 -16.25 -9.02
CA GLY A 952 -10.66 -17.29 -8.62
C GLY A 952 -10.51 -17.74 -7.16
N VAL A 953 -10.74 -19.02 -6.86
CA VAL A 953 -10.75 -19.55 -5.47
C VAL A 953 -9.36 -19.55 -4.82
N LEU A 954 -8.28 -19.74 -5.60
CA LEU A 954 -6.91 -19.79 -5.09
C LEU A 954 -6.00 -18.88 -5.92
N PRO A 955 -5.04 -18.18 -5.29
CA PRO A 955 -4.07 -17.32 -5.95
C PRO A 955 -2.97 -18.14 -6.65
N ILE A 956 -3.37 -18.90 -7.68
CA ILE A 956 -2.48 -19.70 -8.51
C ILE A 956 -2.30 -19.01 -9.86
N GLU A 957 -1.07 -19.05 -10.36
CA GLU A 957 -0.72 -18.63 -11.71
C GLU A 957 -0.15 -19.84 -12.47
N ALA A 958 -0.76 -20.15 -13.61
CA ALA A 958 -0.19 -21.07 -14.58
C ALA A 958 0.60 -20.29 -15.62
N GLY A 959 1.67 -20.88 -16.13
CA GLY A 959 2.50 -20.29 -17.16
C GLY A 959 2.97 -21.32 -18.17
N ILE A 960 2.96 -20.99 -19.45
CA ILE A 960 3.68 -21.73 -20.49
C ILE A 960 4.94 -20.93 -20.77
N PHE A 961 6.11 -21.57 -20.76
CA PHE A 961 7.38 -20.86 -20.89
C PHE A 961 8.29 -21.45 -21.95
N TYR A 962 9.19 -20.61 -22.45
CA TYR A 962 10.34 -20.98 -23.26
C TYR A 962 11.58 -20.24 -22.73
N ASP A 963 12.61 -21.01 -22.38
CA ASP A 963 13.89 -20.50 -21.90
C ASP A 963 14.99 -20.81 -22.91
N ALA A 964 15.91 -19.88 -23.07
CA ALA A 964 17.12 -20.06 -23.85
C ALA A 964 18.29 -19.35 -23.19
N GLY A 965 19.48 -19.92 -23.26
CA GLY A 965 20.67 -19.23 -22.81
C GLY A 965 21.97 -19.87 -23.25
N VAL A 966 23.07 -19.13 -23.12
CA VAL A 966 24.41 -19.62 -23.42
C VAL A 966 25.37 -19.12 -22.34
N ALA A 967 26.23 -20.01 -21.85
CA ALA A 967 27.38 -19.68 -21.01
C ALA A 967 28.67 -19.87 -21.81
N TRP A 968 29.62 -18.95 -21.68
CA TRP A 968 30.90 -19.06 -22.38
C TRP A 968 32.04 -18.38 -21.63
N SER A 969 33.25 -18.82 -21.97
CA SER A 969 34.51 -18.21 -21.57
C SER A 969 35.12 -17.41 -22.74
N ALA A 970 36.11 -16.58 -22.47
CA ALA A 970 36.89 -15.87 -23.47
C ALA A 970 37.73 -16.81 -24.33
N SER A 971 38.19 -17.93 -23.75
CA SER A 971 38.99 -18.93 -24.45
C SER A 971 38.18 -19.81 -25.39
N GLU A 972 36.91 -20.09 -25.05
CA GLU A 972 36.07 -20.96 -25.88
C GLU A 972 35.18 -20.17 -26.83
N GLY A 973 34.59 -19.05 -26.40
CA GLY A 973 33.64 -18.28 -27.20
C GLY A 973 32.26 -18.94 -27.36
N ALA A 974 31.30 -18.22 -27.93
CA ALA A 974 29.92 -18.67 -28.12
C ALA A 974 29.53 -18.80 -29.60
N GLN A 975 28.83 -19.88 -29.93
CA GLN A 975 28.35 -20.19 -31.28
C GLN A 975 27.35 -19.15 -31.78
N LEU A 976 26.50 -18.62 -30.88
CA LEU A 976 25.52 -17.58 -31.19
C LEU A 976 26.14 -16.33 -31.85
N PHE A 977 27.39 -16.03 -31.51
CA PHE A 977 28.14 -14.88 -32.05
C PHE A 977 29.18 -15.29 -33.10
N GLY A 978 29.22 -16.56 -33.51
CA GLY A 978 30.24 -17.08 -34.44
C GLY A 978 31.66 -17.11 -33.87
N THR A 979 31.81 -17.08 -32.54
CA THR A 979 33.11 -16.90 -31.86
C THR A 979 33.67 -18.18 -31.24
N GLY A 980 32.90 -19.28 -31.20
CA GLY A 980 33.29 -20.47 -30.45
C GLY A 980 32.32 -21.64 -30.50
N PRO A 981 32.64 -22.77 -29.84
CA PRO A 981 31.84 -23.98 -29.88
C PRO A 981 30.73 -24.03 -28.81
N ARG A 982 30.67 -23.09 -27.86
CA ARG A 982 29.63 -23.09 -26.81
C ARG A 982 28.25 -22.85 -27.42
N LYS A 983 27.36 -23.83 -27.30
CA LYS A 983 26.03 -23.82 -27.91
C LYS A 983 24.99 -23.19 -26.97
N LEU A 984 23.86 -22.81 -27.54
CA LEU A 984 22.67 -22.42 -26.79
C LEU A 984 22.07 -23.66 -26.10
N VAL A 985 21.63 -23.51 -24.85
CA VAL A 985 20.78 -24.46 -24.14
C VAL A 985 19.36 -23.91 -24.04
N ARG A 986 18.36 -24.76 -24.23
CA ARG A 986 16.96 -24.36 -24.35
C ARG A 986 16.06 -25.31 -23.57
N SER A 987 14.96 -24.77 -23.07
CA SER A 987 13.88 -25.59 -22.52
C SER A 987 12.52 -24.95 -22.73
N THR A 988 11.48 -25.77 -22.64
CA THR A 988 10.08 -25.33 -22.64
C THR A 988 9.32 -26.05 -21.54
N GLY A 989 8.15 -25.56 -21.17
CA GLY A 989 7.33 -26.27 -20.21
C GLY A 989 6.14 -25.51 -19.70
N VAL A 990 5.56 -26.09 -18.65
CA VAL A 990 4.46 -25.50 -17.89
C VAL A 990 4.93 -25.25 -16.46
N SER A 991 4.59 -24.08 -15.94
CA SER A 991 4.85 -23.66 -14.57
C SER A 991 3.53 -23.44 -13.85
N LEU A 992 3.45 -23.86 -12.60
CA LEU A 992 2.36 -23.58 -11.68
C LEU A 992 2.95 -22.92 -10.44
N ARG A 993 2.57 -21.67 -10.19
CA ARG A 993 3.05 -20.87 -9.05
C ARG A 993 1.88 -20.62 -8.10
N MET A 994 2.13 -20.71 -6.81
CA MET A 994 1.16 -20.42 -5.76
C MET A 994 1.81 -19.58 -4.67
N ASN A 995 1.12 -18.52 -4.27
CA ASN A 995 1.54 -17.72 -3.12
C ASN A 995 1.10 -18.41 -1.82
N LEU A 996 2.08 -18.82 -1.02
CA LEU A 996 1.88 -19.49 0.26
C LEU A 996 1.78 -18.43 1.37
N LEU A 997 0.60 -17.80 1.43
CA LEU A 997 0.20 -16.85 2.49
C LEU A 997 1.13 -15.63 2.64
N GLY A 998 1.77 -15.19 1.54
CA GLY A 998 2.71 -14.07 1.51
C GLY A 998 4.13 -14.40 1.98
N TYR A 999 4.40 -15.63 2.44
CA TYR A 999 5.71 -16.01 2.98
C TYR A 999 6.64 -16.61 1.93
N ALA A 1000 6.08 -17.39 1.00
CA ALA A 1000 6.85 -18.10 -0.01
C ALA A 1000 6.05 -18.27 -1.29
N ILE A 1001 6.73 -18.29 -2.44
CA ILE A 1001 6.15 -18.75 -3.69
C ILE A 1001 6.56 -20.20 -3.89
N GLY A 1002 5.58 -21.09 -3.80
CA GLY A 1002 5.71 -22.48 -4.21
C GLY A 1002 5.54 -22.57 -5.73
N GLN A 1003 6.51 -23.14 -6.42
CA GLN A 1003 6.50 -23.29 -7.87
C GLN A 1003 6.74 -24.76 -8.25
N MET A 1004 5.88 -25.29 -9.11
CA MET A 1004 6.04 -26.58 -9.78
C MET A 1004 6.26 -26.35 -11.27
N ASP A 1005 7.38 -26.83 -11.81
CA ASP A 1005 7.68 -26.75 -13.23
C ASP A 1005 7.73 -28.15 -13.84
N ILE A 1006 7.02 -28.34 -14.95
CA ILE A 1006 7.11 -29.50 -15.82
C ILE A 1006 7.89 -29.04 -17.05
N VAL A 1007 9.16 -29.45 -17.14
CA VAL A 1007 10.15 -28.89 -18.06
C VAL A 1007 10.62 -29.95 -19.04
N HIS A 1008 10.82 -29.55 -20.29
CA HIS A 1008 11.48 -30.33 -21.33
C HIS A 1008 12.74 -29.60 -21.80
N PRO A 1009 13.95 -30.01 -21.36
CA PRO A 1009 15.21 -29.50 -21.88
C PRO A 1009 15.50 -30.09 -23.26
N PHE A 1010 15.80 -29.26 -24.26
CA PHE A 1010 16.04 -29.73 -25.64
C PHE A 1010 17.47 -30.22 -25.86
N ASP A 1011 18.43 -29.73 -25.07
CA ASP A 1011 19.85 -29.92 -25.31
C ASP A 1011 20.47 -30.88 -24.26
N ARG A 1012 19.73 -31.94 -23.89
CA ARG A 1012 20.17 -33.02 -22.99
C ARG A 1012 19.92 -34.40 -23.62
N PRO A 1013 20.93 -35.30 -23.72
CA PRO A 1013 20.81 -36.55 -24.47
C PRO A 1013 19.75 -37.55 -23.94
N ASP A 1014 19.65 -37.71 -22.62
CA ASP A 1014 18.81 -38.76 -22.00
C ASP A 1014 17.64 -38.19 -21.17
N LYS A 1015 17.38 -36.88 -21.26
CA LYS A 1015 16.31 -36.23 -20.48
C LYS A 1015 15.19 -35.72 -21.35
N ASN A 1016 14.01 -36.31 -21.14
CA ASN A 1016 12.76 -35.91 -21.78
C ASN A 1016 12.01 -34.88 -20.91
N TRP A 1017 11.04 -35.29 -20.08
CA TRP A 1017 10.35 -34.40 -19.16
C TRP A 1017 10.85 -34.54 -17.73
N LEU A 1018 10.97 -33.42 -17.02
CA LEU A 1018 11.35 -33.37 -15.61
C LEU A 1018 10.36 -32.51 -14.83
N VAL A 1019 10.03 -32.95 -13.62
CA VAL A 1019 9.21 -32.18 -12.68
C VAL A 1019 10.13 -31.61 -11.62
N ARG A 1020 9.99 -30.32 -11.37
CA ARG A 1020 10.73 -29.59 -10.35
C ARG A 1020 9.77 -28.91 -9.40
N PHE A 1021 10.12 -28.96 -8.12
CA PHE A 1021 9.51 -28.14 -7.09
C PHE A 1021 10.56 -27.16 -6.58
N SER A 1022 10.19 -25.88 -6.52
CA SER A 1022 11.02 -24.85 -5.92
C SER A 1022 10.18 -24.03 -4.96
N LEU A 1023 10.79 -23.71 -3.82
CA LEU A 1023 10.25 -22.75 -2.87
C LEU A 1023 11.14 -21.52 -2.94
N THR A 1024 10.55 -20.38 -3.29
CA THR A 1024 11.23 -19.09 -3.30
C THR A 1024 10.58 -18.17 -2.30
N GLU A 1025 11.27 -17.11 -1.90
CA GLU A 1025 10.72 -16.14 -0.97
C GLU A 1025 9.46 -15.48 -1.53
N GLY A 1026 8.46 -15.26 -0.68
CA GLY A 1026 7.26 -14.50 -0.99
C GLY A 1026 7.54 -13.00 -1.00
N PHE A 1027 6.59 -12.23 -1.51
CA PHE A 1027 6.62 -10.77 -1.50
C PHE A 1027 5.42 -10.20 -0.76
#